data_AF-A0AAE3VEN0-F1
#
_entry.id   AF-A0AAE3VEN0-F1
#
_cell.length_a   1.000
_cell.length_b   1.000
_cell.length_c   1.000
_cell.angle_alpha   90.00
_cell.angle_beta   90.00
_cell.angle_gamma   90.00
#
_symmetry.space_group_name_H-M   'P 1'
#
loop_
_entity.id
_entity.type
_entity.pdbx_description
1 polymer ?
#
loop_
_entity_poly.entity_id
_entity_poly.type
_entity_poly.pdbx_seq_one_letter_code
_entity_poly.pdbx_strand_id
1 'polypeptide(L)'
;MMKQLIQRMFFGAEPEKGAFFAWTLLFTLPWFALAWFFHNALAALLSSRGAAAFFSRLDILTPLLVALLLLFYASYLAQRFARQVRRNPARRKARYLSAISSILAVFAVFTLWAIADSAFADLDTILAQTNIRGFDYNKYIGFTASGWCCLALISILLVVAAYVLIGKSIAWLGEVPYRKLITKPVLALWILTAVSYLACLLMALQATTKYHQAIADVADYFGRPLTPSALAELYHQGRAPDAEFWNTLKALAPAFAAETAGMRSPDGVKYRSGASIVQYPQAVFPDDIYDHWQALFRGDDNLKKRSAMHESPLPPTERPYADNQPLFGMPLPELSQCRNLMLYERWGLRFASEDGDAQTVKRTLARMENLCRYLQHDPLLISSLVWMGLEDIRLQAIVSVAAKPWLDDDWLREQIQKLDDLENTVPATQQKAIYGEAVFAVNATNWLTRFLPLPGSEYSQPTQKYYTLRWFFPQAWSYLARTAEETIRAYAIADFAEFPGPATANPFLALTAPALHKAGKQNFPTLVAKLRITRALLAAERSKRQDGRYPEQPDDLPLDPFSGTPLKYRLGPCEVPIVTCSLISREDGPMTTTSPAGDASPNSPPEYDFIRENHHLEAVQVWSVGPNGRDDDGMISWPKYDPKRNKDDIRYIIRLE
;
A
#
# COMPACT_ATOMS: atom_id res chain seq x y z
N MET A 1 -7.92 0.08 54.38
CA MET A 1 -6.90 1.14 54.20
C MET A 1 -7.18 2.09 53.03
N MET A 2 -7.35 1.61 51.79
CA MET A 2 -7.54 2.48 50.60
C MET A 2 -8.77 3.40 50.68
N LYS A 3 -9.90 2.93 51.25
CA LYS A 3 -11.12 3.73 51.48
C LYS A 3 -10.93 4.89 52.46
N GLN A 4 -10.15 4.68 53.52
CA GLN A 4 -9.81 5.73 54.51
C GLN A 4 -8.78 6.72 53.96
N LEU A 5 -7.86 6.25 53.10
CA LEU A 5 -6.91 7.11 52.39
C LEU A 5 -7.62 8.02 51.39
N ILE A 6 -8.55 7.47 50.60
CA ILE A 6 -9.40 8.22 49.66
C ILE A 6 -10.33 9.18 50.42
N GLN A 7 -10.94 8.76 51.53
CA GLN A 7 -11.72 9.66 52.38
C GLN A 7 -10.89 10.80 52.97
N ARG A 8 -9.66 10.56 53.43
CA ARG A 8 -8.78 11.62 53.93
C ARG A 8 -8.25 12.54 52.83
N MET A 9 -7.95 12.01 51.64
CA MET A 9 -7.46 12.80 50.50
C MET A 9 -8.56 13.65 49.84
N PHE A 10 -9.77 13.11 49.69
CA PHE A 10 -10.86 13.78 48.96
C PHE A 10 -11.93 14.41 49.86
N PHE A 11 -11.98 14.06 51.15
CA PHE A 11 -13.09 14.43 52.05
C PHE A 11 -12.63 14.69 53.50
N GLY A 12 -11.42 15.23 53.70
CA GLY A 12 -10.94 15.69 55.02
C GLY A 12 -11.81 16.79 55.64
N ALA A 13 -11.31 17.48 56.68
CA ALA A 13 -12.06 18.48 57.47
C ALA A 13 -12.71 19.63 56.65
N GLU A 14 -12.34 19.78 55.38
CA GLU A 14 -12.79 20.81 54.45
C GLU A 14 -13.33 20.15 53.14
N PRO A 15 -14.57 19.61 53.16
CA PRO A 15 -15.13 18.79 52.08
C PRO A 15 -15.27 19.54 50.74
N GLU A 16 -15.40 20.86 50.77
CA GLU A 16 -15.45 21.73 49.59
C GLU A 16 -14.11 21.82 48.85
N LYS A 17 -12.97 21.81 49.57
CA LYS A 17 -11.64 21.80 48.97
C LYS A 17 -11.34 20.46 48.32
N GLY A 18 -11.72 19.37 48.98
CA GLY A 18 -11.59 18.02 48.43
C GLY A 18 -12.45 17.79 47.19
N ALA A 19 -13.68 18.32 47.16
CA ALA A 19 -14.54 18.27 45.98
C ALA A 19 -13.97 19.05 44.79
N PHE A 20 -13.42 20.25 45.03
CA PHE A 20 -12.80 21.06 43.97
C PHE A 20 -11.47 20.46 43.47
N PHE A 21 -10.70 19.82 44.36
CA PHE A 21 -9.53 19.04 43.97
C PHE A 21 -9.90 17.86 43.07
N ALA A 22 -10.91 17.06 43.42
CA ALA A 22 -11.41 15.97 42.58
C ALA A 22 -11.87 16.47 41.21
N TRP A 23 -12.55 17.61 41.16
CA TRP A 23 -12.95 18.26 39.92
C TRP A 23 -11.76 18.70 39.07
N THR A 24 -10.73 19.27 39.70
CA THR A 24 -9.49 19.64 39.00
C THR A 24 -8.78 18.41 38.45
N LEU A 25 -8.74 17.31 39.22
CA LEU A 25 -8.17 16.04 38.75
C LEU A 25 -8.91 15.52 37.51
N LEU A 26 -10.24 15.59 37.47
CA LEU A 26 -11.04 15.20 36.30
C LEU A 26 -10.72 16.03 35.05
N PHE A 27 -10.25 17.27 35.21
CA PHE A 27 -9.85 18.16 34.11
C PHE A 27 -8.43 17.88 33.63
N THR A 28 -7.51 17.63 34.55
CA THR A 28 -6.08 17.46 34.23
C THR A 28 -5.71 16.02 33.87
N LEU A 29 -6.43 15.02 34.40
CA LEU A 29 -6.11 13.60 34.17
C LEU A 29 -6.28 13.15 32.70
N PRO A 30 -7.29 13.62 31.94
CA PRO A 30 -7.38 13.33 30.50
C PRO A 30 -6.15 13.77 29.71
N TRP A 31 -5.51 14.89 30.09
CA TRP A 31 -4.27 15.35 29.46
C TRP A 31 -3.13 14.34 29.62
N PHE A 32 -2.91 13.85 30.85
CA PHE A 32 -1.88 12.85 31.13
C PHE A 32 -2.21 11.49 30.51
N ALA A 33 -3.49 11.11 30.49
CA ALA A 33 -3.94 9.89 29.81
C ALA A 33 -3.69 9.97 28.30
N LEU A 34 -3.94 11.12 27.67
CA LEU A 34 -3.63 11.35 26.26
C LEU A 34 -2.11 11.28 26.00
N ALA A 35 -1.30 11.95 26.83
CA ALA A 35 0.15 11.90 26.71
C ALA A 35 0.69 10.45 26.82
N TRP A 36 0.16 9.68 27.77
CA TRP A 36 0.48 8.27 27.93
C TRP A 36 0.00 7.41 26.75
N PHE A 37 -1.22 7.66 26.25
CA PHE A 37 -1.82 6.96 25.12
C PHE A 37 -1.02 7.15 23.83
N PHE A 38 -0.66 8.39 23.48
CA PHE A 38 0.14 8.67 22.29
C PHE A 38 1.55 8.07 22.39
N HIS A 39 2.10 7.94 23.60
CA HIS A 39 3.41 7.33 23.80
C HIS A 39 3.38 5.79 23.70
N ASN A 40 2.34 5.13 24.22
CA ASN A 40 2.34 3.68 24.42
C ASN A 40 1.34 2.89 23.57
N ALA A 41 0.21 3.48 23.18
CA ALA A 41 -0.91 2.74 22.58
C ALA A 41 -1.07 2.97 21.08
N LEU A 42 -0.71 4.14 20.56
CA LEU A 42 -0.94 4.48 19.15
C LEU A 42 -0.15 3.58 18.18
N ALA A 43 1.07 3.17 18.56
CA ALA A 43 1.90 2.22 17.80
C ALA A 43 1.26 0.83 17.68
N ALA A 44 0.71 0.30 18.77
CA ALA A 44 0.00 -0.98 18.80
C ALA A 44 -1.34 -0.93 18.05
N LEU A 45 -1.97 0.26 18.03
CA LEU A 45 -3.22 0.49 17.33
C LEU A 45 -3.03 0.47 15.82
N LEU A 46 -2.13 1.28 15.28
CA LEU A 46 -1.91 1.40 13.84
C LEU A 46 -1.29 0.16 13.18
N SER A 47 -0.65 -0.73 13.96
CA SER A 47 -0.03 -1.97 13.46
C SER A 47 -0.99 -3.17 13.38
N SER A 48 -2.20 -3.09 13.93
CA SER A 48 -3.14 -4.22 13.97
C SER A 48 -4.30 -4.03 12.99
N ARG A 49 -4.66 -5.07 12.23
CA ARG A 49 -5.92 -5.13 11.45
C ARG A 49 -7.18 -4.93 12.31
N GLY A 50 -7.06 -5.03 13.64
CA GLY A 50 -8.11 -4.74 14.60
C GLY A 50 -8.36 -3.25 14.86
N ALA A 51 -7.51 -2.35 14.35
CA ALA A 51 -7.61 -0.90 14.56
C ALA A 51 -8.94 -0.34 14.05
N ALA A 52 -9.33 -0.63 12.81
CA ALA A 52 -10.57 -0.11 12.22
C ALA A 52 -11.82 -0.59 13.00
N ALA A 53 -11.81 -1.83 13.48
CA ALA A 53 -12.88 -2.38 14.32
C ALA A 53 -12.86 -1.84 15.76
N PHE A 54 -11.70 -1.42 16.26
CA PHE A 54 -11.54 -0.82 17.59
C PHE A 54 -11.90 0.68 17.59
N PHE A 55 -11.49 1.42 16.57
CA PHE A 55 -11.84 2.83 16.37
C PHE A 55 -13.34 3.01 16.12
N SER A 56 -13.94 2.21 15.23
CA SER A 56 -15.41 2.26 15.03
C SER A 56 -16.23 1.95 16.30
N ARG A 57 -15.66 1.24 17.27
CA ARG A 57 -16.27 0.99 18.59
C ARG A 57 -15.95 2.10 19.61
N LEU A 58 -14.76 2.69 19.58
CA LEU A 58 -14.37 3.82 20.43
C LEU A 58 -15.04 5.14 20.02
N ASP A 59 -15.33 5.34 18.73
CA ASP A 59 -15.92 6.56 18.16
C ASP A 59 -17.23 6.94 18.85
N ILE A 60 -18.01 5.94 19.27
CA ILE A 60 -19.27 6.17 19.98
C ILE A 60 -19.08 6.06 21.51
N LEU A 61 -18.30 5.09 21.98
CA LEU A 61 -18.24 4.76 23.41
C LEU A 61 -17.43 5.76 24.25
N THR A 62 -16.37 6.34 23.72
CA THR A 62 -15.48 7.26 24.46
C THR A 62 -16.13 8.60 24.79
N PRO A 63 -16.71 9.35 23.82
CA PRO A 63 -17.40 10.61 24.11
C PRO A 63 -18.64 10.37 24.96
N LEU A 64 -19.34 9.25 24.76
CA LEU A 64 -20.49 8.86 25.55
C LEU A 64 -20.09 8.58 27.00
N LEU A 65 -18.97 7.87 27.24
CA LEU A 65 -18.46 7.61 28.59
C LEU A 65 -18.01 8.90 29.30
N VAL A 66 -17.30 9.79 28.60
CA VAL A 66 -16.87 11.08 29.17
C VAL A 66 -18.07 11.99 29.45
N ALA A 67 -19.02 12.08 28.51
CA ALA A 67 -20.28 12.80 28.71
C ALA A 67 -21.10 12.18 29.85
N LEU A 68 -21.18 10.86 29.95
CA LEU A 68 -21.85 10.15 31.05
C LEU A 68 -21.16 10.39 32.39
N LEU A 69 -19.83 10.42 32.45
CA LEU A 69 -19.08 10.74 33.68
C LEU A 69 -19.31 12.20 34.11
N LEU A 70 -19.33 13.14 33.15
CA LEU A 70 -19.64 14.54 33.40
C LEU A 70 -21.10 14.72 33.83
N LEU A 71 -22.03 14.02 33.18
CA LEU A 71 -23.46 14.01 33.54
C LEU A 71 -23.70 13.31 34.87
N PHE A 72 -22.95 12.26 35.21
CA PHE A 72 -23.04 11.56 36.48
C PHE A 72 -22.47 12.42 37.60
N TYR A 73 -21.35 13.10 37.38
CA TYR A 73 -20.79 14.06 38.33
C TYR A 73 -21.71 15.27 38.52
N ALA A 74 -22.28 15.80 37.43
CA ALA A 74 -23.30 16.84 37.44
C ALA A 74 -24.56 16.40 38.19
N SER A 75 -25.02 15.18 37.97
CA SER A 75 -26.20 14.58 38.63
C SER A 75 -25.94 14.32 40.11
N TYR A 76 -24.75 13.83 40.46
CA TYR A 76 -24.30 13.66 41.84
C TYR A 76 -24.28 15.00 42.58
N LEU A 77 -23.67 16.02 41.95
CA LEU A 77 -23.70 17.38 42.44
C LEU A 77 -25.15 17.85 42.59
N ALA A 78 -25.99 17.72 41.55
CA ALA A 78 -27.38 18.14 41.54
C ALA A 78 -28.23 17.44 42.62
N GLN A 79 -28.01 16.15 42.90
CA GLN A 79 -28.68 15.41 43.97
C GLN A 79 -28.23 15.87 45.36
N ARG A 80 -26.93 16.14 45.54
CA ARG A 80 -26.39 16.74 46.78
C ARG A 80 -26.92 18.16 46.99
N PHE A 81 -26.98 18.95 45.91
CA PHE A 81 -27.61 20.28 45.84
C PHE A 81 -29.12 20.21 46.11
N ALA A 82 -29.82 19.20 45.60
CA ALA A 82 -31.27 19.08 45.73
C ALA A 82 -31.68 18.92 47.21
N ARG A 83 -30.94 18.09 47.96
CA ARG A 83 -31.14 17.89 49.40
C ARG A 83 -30.84 19.14 50.23
N GLN A 84 -29.78 19.88 49.91
CA GLN A 84 -29.43 21.12 50.63
C GLN A 84 -30.36 22.30 50.30
N VAL A 85 -30.79 22.44 49.03
CA VAL A 85 -31.69 23.52 48.61
C VAL A 85 -33.14 23.28 49.06
N ARG A 86 -33.57 22.01 49.27
CA ARG A 86 -34.83 21.73 49.98
C ARG A 86 -34.85 22.32 51.40
N ARG A 87 -33.67 22.48 52.02
CA ARG A 87 -33.52 23.06 53.36
C ARG A 87 -33.35 24.59 53.34
N ASN A 88 -32.95 25.19 52.21
CA ASN A 88 -32.79 26.64 52.11
C ASN A 88 -33.03 27.17 50.68
N PRO A 89 -34.17 27.85 50.42
CA PRO A 89 -34.55 28.35 49.10
C PRO A 89 -33.64 29.49 48.59
N ALA A 90 -32.87 30.16 49.47
CA ALA A 90 -31.88 31.16 49.06
C ALA A 90 -30.75 30.55 48.18
N ARG A 91 -30.60 29.21 48.19
CA ARG A 91 -29.58 28.48 47.44
C ARG A 91 -29.99 28.07 46.00
N ARG A 92 -31.11 28.59 45.47
CA ARG A 92 -31.58 28.30 44.09
C ARG A 92 -30.56 28.65 42.98
N LYS A 93 -29.78 29.73 43.13
CA LYS A 93 -28.79 30.19 42.14
C LYS A 93 -27.68 29.15 41.85
N ALA A 94 -27.37 28.24 42.79
CA ALA A 94 -26.34 27.21 42.66
C ALA A 94 -26.77 26.15 41.66
N ARG A 95 -28.06 25.79 41.70
CA ARG A 95 -28.63 24.78 40.81
C ARG A 95 -28.56 25.24 39.36
N TYR A 96 -28.87 26.52 39.11
CA TYR A 96 -28.76 27.10 37.78
C TYR A 96 -27.31 27.16 37.29
N LEU A 97 -26.37 27.60 38.14
CA LEU A 97 -24.95 27.64 37.79
C LEU A 97 -24.38 26.25 37.49
N SER A 98 -24.73 25.25 38.31
CA SER A 98 -24.33 23.85 38.08
C SER A 98 -24.94 23.29 36.80
N ALA A 99 -26.24 23.50 36.55
CA ALA A 99 -26.90 23.03 35.35
C ALA A 99 -26.31 23.65 34.07
N ILE A 100 -26.10 24.98 34.07
CA ILE A 100 -25.47 25.69 32.95
C ILE A 100 -24.06 25.15 32.71
N SER A 101 -23.25 24.99 33.76
CA SER A 101 -21.89 24.47 33.60
C SER A 101 -21.82 23.04 33.07
N SER A 102 -22.78 22.18 33.41
CA SER A 102 -22.88 20.83 32.87
C SER A 102 -23.28 20.84 31.40
N ILE A 103 -24.19 21.73 30.99
CA ILE A 103 -24.55 21.92 29.58
C ILE A 103 -23.34 22.40 28.78
N LEU A 104 -22.59 23.38 29.30
CA LEU A 104 -21.37 23.88 28.64
C LEU A 104 -20.30 22.78 28.51
N ALA A 105 -20.11 21.95 29.53
CA ALA A 105 -19.16 20.84 29.49
C ALA A 105 -19.57 19.75 28.47
N VAL A 106 -20.85 19.39 28.42
CA VAL A 106 -21.38 18.43 27.43
C VAL A 106 -21.22 18.97 26.00
N PHE A 107 -21.52 20.25 25.78
CA PHE A 107 -21.36 20.89 24.48
C PHE A 107 -19.88 20.94 24.04
N ALA A 108 -18.96 21.21 24.97
CA ALA A 108 -17.54 21.21 24.67
C ALA A 108 -17.00 19.81 24.34
N VAL A 109 -17.47 18.77 25.04
CA VAL A 109 -17.11 17.38 24.72
C VAL A 109 -17.67 16.97 23.36
N PHE A 110 -18.91 17.34 23.05
CA PHE A 110 -19.53 17.07 21.76
C PHE A 110 -18.77 17.74 20.61
N THR A 111 -18.37 19.00 20.78
CA THR A 111 -17.60 19.73 19.75
C THR A 111 -16.21 19.13 19.56
N LEU A 112 -15.49 18.76 20.63
CA LEU A 112 -14.20 18.07 20.51
C LEU A 112 -14.34 16.68 19.85
N TRP A 113 -15.44 15.97 20.12
CA TRP A 113 -15.74 14.71 19.45
C TRP A 113 -16.00 14.92 17.96
N ALA A 114 -16.84 15.89 17.58
CA ALA A 114 -17.11 16.19 16.18
C ALA A 114 -15.82 16.59 15.40
N ILE A 115 -14.89 17.27 16.07
CA ILE A 115 -13.55 17.57 15.51
C ILE A 115 -12.77 16.27 15.26
N ALA A 116 -12.74 15.36 16.24
CA ALA A 116 -12.02 14.10 16.12
C ALA A 116 -12.63 13.19 15.05
N ASP A 117 -13.96 13.00 15.06
CA ASP A 117 -14.71 12.19 14.10
C ASP A 117 -14.52 12.70 12.66
N SER A 118 -14.61 14.01 12.46
CA SER A 118 -14.36 14.64 11.15
C SER A 118 -12.91 14.42 10.66
N ALA A 119 -11.93 14.52 11.55
CA ALA A 119 -10.53 14.25 11.21
C ALA A 119 -10.28 12.77 10.88
N PHE A 120 -10.96 11.84 11.57
CA PHE A 120 -10.90 10.41 11.28
C PHE A 120 -11.60 10.03 9.98
N ALA A 121 -12.76 10.61 9.69
CA ALA A 121 -13.48 10.39 8.43
C ALA A 121 -12.64 10.86 7.22
N ASP A 122 -11.98 12.01 7.33
CA ASP A 122 -11.05 12.50 6.30
C ASP A 122 -9.83 11.57 6.14
N LEU A 123 -9.28 11.06 7.25
CA LEU A 123 -8.16 10.09 7.23
C LEU A 123 -8.57 8.74 6.61
N ASP A 124 -9.77 8.25 6.91
CA ASP A 124 -10.29 7.00 6.34
C ASP A 124 -10.55 7.15 4.85
N THR A 125 -11.08 8.30 4.41
CA THR A 125 -11.25 8.63 2.98
C THR A 125 -9.90 8.69 2.24
N ILE A 126 -8.84 9.12 2.93
CA ILE A 126 -7.46 9.15 2.41
C ILE A 126 -6.84 7.74 2.35
N LEU A 127 -7.04 6.93 3.37
CA LEU A 127 -6.38 5.62 3.52
C LEU A 127 -7.12 4.47 2.85
N ALA A 128 -8.43 4.60 2.63
CA ALA A 128 -9.26 3.52 2.14
C ALA A 128 -9.99 3.92 0.85
N GLN A 129 -9.81 3.12 -0.22
CA GLN A 129 -10.75 3.09 -1.35
C GLN A 129 -12.11 2.46 -0.97
N THR A 130 -12.44 2.33 0.32
CA THR A 130 -13.67 1.69 0.78
C THR A 130 -14.73 2.71 1.15
N ASN A 131 -15.91 2.51 0.58
CA ASN A 131 -17.19 3.19 0.79
C ASN A 131 -17.75 3.03 2.23
N ILE A 132 -16.95 3.29 3.27
CA ILE A 132 -17.47 3.32 4.64
C ILE A 132 -18.11 4.70 4.85
N ARG A 133 -19.39 4.70 5.22
CA ARG A 133 -20.21 5.90 5.45
C ARG A 133 -19.78 6.61 6.73
N GLY A 134 -18.61 7.26 6.74
CA GLY A 134 -18.30 8.31 7.71
C GLY A 134 -19.21 9.53 7.46
N PHE A 135 -19.72 10.16 8.52
CA PHE A 135 -20.48 11.39 8.38
C PHE A 135 -19.50 12.56 8.28
N ASP A 136 -19.18 12.99 7.07
CA ASP A 136 -18.35 14.18 6.87
C ASP A 136 -19.13 15.44 7.29
N TYR A 137 -18.99 15.83 8.56
CA TYR A 137 -19.57 17.06 9.13
C TYR A 137 -19.17 18.31 8.33
N ASN A 138 -18.03 18.28 7.66
CA ASN A 138 -17.49 19.41 6.91
C ASN A 138 -18.28 19.68 5.63
N LYS A 139 -18.76 18.63 4.96
CA LYS A 139 -19.68 18.74 3.82
C LYS A 139 -20.95 19.52 4.16
N TYR A 140 -21.36 19.49 5.43
CA TYR A 140 -22.56 20.17 5.92
C TYR A 140 -22.29 21.53 6.58
N ILE A 141 -21.12 21.71 7.22
CA ILE A 141 -20.82 22.91 8.03
C ILE A 141 -19.89 23.91 7.30
N GLY A 142 -19.03 23.45 6.37
CA GLY A 142 -18.22 24.31 5.51
C GLY A 142 -17.09 25.08 6.19
N PHE A 143 -16.52 24.57 7.29
CA PHE A 143 -15.44 25.27 8.00
C PHE A 143 -14.08 25.21 7.28
N THR A 144 -13.43 26.37 7.18
CA THR A 144 -12.00 26.50 6.81
C THR A 144 -11.09 26.05 7.97
N ALA A 145 -9.78 25.96 7.74
CA ALA A 145 -8.79 25.61 8.77
C ALA A 145 -8.85 26.50 10.03
N SER A 146 -8.99 27.81 9.83
CA SER A 146 -9.19 28.75 10.93
C SER A 146 -10.51 28.51 11.66
N GLY A 147 -11.57 28.06 10.96
CA GLY A 147 -12.84 27.66 11.55
C GLY A 147 -12.71 26.52 12.55
N TRP A 148 -11.94 25.47 12.22
CA TRP A 148 -11.66 24.35 13.13
C TRP A 148 -10.81 24.76 14.33
N CYS A 149 -9.82 25.64 14.13
CA CYS A 149 -9.05 26.22 15.23
C CYS A 149 -9.94 27.03 16.18
N CYS A 150 -10.82 27.86 15.63
CA CYS A 150 -11.78 28.65 16.40
C CYS A 150 -12.74 27.75 17.16
N LEU A 151 -13.23 26.68 16.54
CA LEU A 151 -14.10 25.70 17.20
C LEU A 151 -13.38 25.04 18.38
N ALA A 152 -12.15 24.56 18.18
CA ALA A 152 -11.34 23.99 19.26
C ALA A 152 -11.06 24.99 20.39
N LEU A 153 -10.75 26.24 20.05
CA LEU A 153 -10.54 27.32 21.02
C LEU A 153 -11.83 27.61 21.80
N ILE A 154 -12.98 27.70 21.13
CA ILE A 154 -14.29 27.89 21.76
C ILE A 154 -14.57 26.71 22.70
N SER A 155 -14.35 25.47 22.27
CA SER A 155 -14.52 24.29 23.12
C SER A 155 -13.67 24.39 24.38
N ILE A 156 -12.40 24.79 24.27
CA ILE A 156 -11.52 24.99 25.43
C ILE A 156 -12.04 26.12 26.35
N LEU A 157 -12.47 27.25 25.79
CA LEU A 157 -13.04 28.35 26.57
C LEU A 157 -14.31 27.93 27.31
N LEU A 158 -15.16 27.11 26.69
CA LEU A 158 -16.35 26.55 27.32
C LEU A 158 -16.01 25.58 28.45
N VAL A 159 -14.98 24.75 28.27
CA VAL A 159 -14.44 23.88 29.33
C VAL A 159 -13.92 24.71 30.50
N VAL A 160 -13.15 25.77 30.24
CA VAL A 160 -12.65 26.69 31.28
C VAL A 160 -13.80 27.41 31.99
N ALA A 161 -14.80 27.88 31.25
CA ALA A 161 -15.99 28.49 31.83
C ALA A 161 -16.75 27.52 32.73
N ALA A 162 -16.95 26.27 32.29
CA ALA A 162 -17.55 25.22 33.10
C ALA A 162 -16.75 24.94 34.37
N TYR A 163 -15.40 24.88 34.28
CA TYR A 163 -14.52 24.71 35.44
C TYR A 163 -14.72 25.79 36.50
N VAL A 164 -14.72 27.06 36.08
CA VAL A 164 -14.90 28.22 36.97
C VAL A 164 -16.30 28.24 37.58
N LEU A 165 -17.35 27.97 36.79
CA LEU A 165 -18.74 27.98 37.26
C LEU A 165 -19.02 26.86 38.28
N ILE A 166 -18.47 25.66 38.06
CA ILE A 166 -18.57 24.55 39.02
C ILE A 166 -17.79 24.88 40.28
N GLY A 167 -16.59 25.44 40.13
CA GLY A 167 -15.80 25.92 41.26
C GLY A 167 -16.52 26.98 42.10
N LYS A 168 -17.16 27.97 41.46
CA LYS A 168 -18.00 28.97 42.16
C LYS A 168 -19.20 28.33 42.85
N SER A 169 -19.80 27.31 42.23
CA SER A 169 -20.93 26.58 42.82
C SER A 169 -20.50 25.81 44.07
N ILE A 170 -19.33 25.15 44.04
CA ILE A 170 -18.73 24.48 45.20
C ILE A 170 -18.38 25.49 46.30
N ALA A 171 -17.80 26.63 45.95
CA ALA A 171 -17.43 27.68 46.89
C ALA A 171 -18.66 28.23 47.64
N TRP A 172 -19.74 28.47 46.88
CA TRP A 172 -20.99 28.98 47.44
C TRP A 172 -21.69 27.95 48.34
N LEU A 173 -21.57 26.65 48.05
CA LEU A 173 -22.09 25.60 48.94
C LEU A 173 -21.31 25.48 50.24
N GLY A 174 -19.98 25.58 50.15
CA GLY A 174 -19.09 25.50 51.30
C GLY A 174 -19.08 26.77 52.13
N GLU A 175 -19.81 27.83 51.72
CA GLU A 175 -19.79 29.16 52.33
C GLU A 175 -18.38 29.73 52.46
N VAL A 176 -17.51 29.38 51.50
CA VAL A 176 -16.12 29.84 51.43
C VAL A 176 -15.91 30.71 50.20
N PRO A 177 -15.05 31.75 50.27
CA PRO A 177 -14.65 32.49 49.07
C PRO A 177 -13.91 31.55 48.10
N TYR A 178 -14.20 31.67 46.80
CA TYR A 178 -13.63 30.82 45.73
C TYR A 178 -12.10 30.71 45.78
N ARG A 179 -11.41 31.80 46.14
CA ARG A 179 -9.95 31.83 46.29
C ARG A 179 -9.43 30.81 47.31
N LYS A 180 -10.21 30.45 48.34
CA LYS A 180 -9.84 29.44 49.34
C LYS A 180 -9.95 27.99 48.81
N LEU A 181 -10.63 27.77 47.68
CA LEU A 181 -10.65 26.46 47.02
C LEU A 181 -9.36 26.19 46.21
N ILE A 182 -8.67 27.24 45.76
CA ILE A 182 -7.39 27.14 45.04
C ILE A 182 -6.28 26.84 46.05
N THR A 183 -6.22 25.59 46.47
CA THR A 183 -5.22 25.08 47.41
C THR A 183 -3.89 24.80 46.71
N LYS A 184 -2.81 24.61 47.47
CA LYS A 184 -1.49 24.22 46.91
C LYS A 184 -1.57 22.98 46.00
N PRO A 185 -2.31 21.90 46.34
CA PRO A 185 -2.49 20.75 45.43
C PRO A 185 -3.20 21.09 44.12
N VAL A 186 -4.22 21.95 44.14
CA VAL A 186 -4.92 22.39 42.92
C VAL A 186 -3.98 23.20 42.03
N LEU A 187 -3.21 24.11 42.62
CA LEU A 187 -2.21 24.89 41.89
C LEU A 187 -1.11 23.97 41.31
N ALA A 188 -0.66 22.97 42.08
CA ALA A 188 0.32 22.00 41.63
C ALA A 188 -0.16 21.19 40.42
N LEU A 189 -1.44 20.77 40.38
CA LEU A 189 -2.01 20.08 39.21
C LEU A 189 -1.98 20.96 37.96
N TRP A 190 -2.40 22.23 38.07
CA TRP A 190 -2.37 23.16 36.94
C TRP A 190 -0.94 23.48 36.48
N ILE A 191 -0.01 23.70 37.41
CA ILE A 191 1.41 23.88 37.09
C ILE A 191 1.95 22.65 36.37
N LEU A 192 1.65 21.44 36.86
CA LEU A 192 2.09 20.19 36.25
C LEU A 192 1.53 20.03 34.83
N THR A 193 0.26 20.34 34.61
CA THR A 193 -0.35 20.32 33.27
C THR A 193 0.30 21.35 32.34
N ALA A 194 0.54 22.58 32.80
CA ALA A 194 1.20 23.62 32.00
C ALA A 194 2.65 23.24 31.64
N VAL A 195 3.43 22.75 32.61
CA VAL A 195 4.79 22.28 32.38
C VAL A 195 4.80 21.08 31.43
N SER A 196 3.88 20.14 31.59
CA SER A 196 3.74 18.99 30.69
C SER A 196 3.40 19.43 29.26
N TYR A 197 2.48 20.39 29.09
CA TYR A 197 2.16 20.97 27.79
C TYR A 197 3.39 21.60 27.13
N LEU A 198 4.11 22.46 27.86
CA LEU A 198 5.32 23.12 27.36
C LEU A 198 6.40 22.09 26.98
N ALA A 199 6.60 21.06 27.80
CA ALA A 199 7.54 19.98 27.50
C ALA A 199 7.16 19.23 26.21
N CYS A 200 5.89 18.83 26.07
CA CYS A 200 5.40 18.19 24.85
C CYS A 200 5.55 19.10 23.62
N LEU A 201 5.31 20.41 23.77
CA LEU A 201 5.45 21.37 22.69
C LEU A 201 6.92 21.51 22.24
N LEU A 202 7.86 21.61 23.18
CA LEU A 202 9.29 21.64 22.87
C LEU A 202 9.73 20.35 22.17
N MET A 203 9.27 19.19 22.64
CA MET A 203 9.53 17.91 21.98
C MET A 203 8.95 17.86 20.56
N ALA A 204 7.78 18.45 20.34
CA ALA A 204 7.17 18.52 19.01
C ALA A 204 7.97 19.39 18.05
N LEU A 205 8.41 20.56 18.49
CA LEU A 205 9.26 21.47 17.70
C LEU A 205 10.63 20.83 17.39
N GLN A 206 11.22 20.15 18.37
CA GLN A 206 12.48 19.43 18.16
C GLN A 206 12.31 18.28 17.17
N ALA A 207 11.27 17.45 17.32
CA ALA A 207 10.98 16.36 16.39
C ALA A 207 10.69 16.86 14.97
N THR A 208 9.99 17.99 14.85
CA THR A 208 9.77 18.69 13.57
C THR A 208 11.08 19.07 12.90
N THR A 209 12.01 19.63 13.67
CA THR A 209 13.32 20.04 13.15
C THR A 209 14.11 18.83 12.66
N LYS A 210 14.12 17.76 13.44
CA LYS A 210 14.79 16.51 13.07
C LYS A 210 14.18 15.82 11.85
N TYR A 211 12.85 15.87 11.71
CA TYR A 211 12.16 15.38 10.51
C TYR A 211 12.61 16.12 9.25
N HIS A 212 12.67 17.45 9.27
CA HIS A 212 13.15 18.23 8.13
C HIS A 212 14.65 17.99 7.85
N GLN A 213 15.45 17.80 8.91
CA GLN A 213 16.85 17.38 8.75
C GLN A 213 16.95 16.00 8.09
N ALA A 214 16.12 15.04 8.47
CA ALA A 214 16.10 13.72 7.83
C ALA A 214 15.75 13.81 6.34
N ILE A 215 14.80 14.67 5.95
CA ILE A 215 14.51 14.93 4.54
C ILE A 215 15.74 15.48 3.81
N ALA A 216 16.43 16.45 4.40
CA ALA A 216 17.65 17.03 3.82
C ALA A 216 18.77 16.00 3.70
N ASP A 217 19.05 15.25 4.78
CA ASP A 217 20.08 14.20 4.82
C ASP A 217 19.84 13.14 3.71
N VAL A 218 18.58 12.72 3.54
CA VAL A 218 18.22 11.72 2.52
C VAL A 218 18.22 12.32 1.12
N ALA A 219 17.81 13.58 0.96
CA ALA A 219 17.94 14.30 -0.31
C ALA A 219 19.41 14.43 -0.74
N ASP A 220 20.30 14.74 0.20
CA ASP A 220 21.75 14.81 -0.02
C ASP A 220 22.33 13.43 -0.37
N TYR A 221 21.87 12.36 0.29
CA TYR A 221 22.24 10.98 -0.05
C TYR A 221 21.92 10.62 -1.51
N PHE A 222 20.74 11.02 -2.02
CA PHE A 222 20.37 10.81 -3.41
C PHE A 222 20.93 11.86 -4.38
N GLY A 223 21.53 12.94 -3.87
CA GLY A 223 21.92 14.11 -4.65
C GLY A 223 20.73 14.78 -5.36
N ARG A 224 19.52 14.65 -4.82
CA ARG A 224 18.28 15.10 -5.48
C ARG A 224 17.18 15.43 -4.46
N PRO A 225 16.39 16.49 -4.66
CA PRO A 225 15.30 16.85 -3.74
C PRO A 225 14.21 15.77 -3.65
N LEU A 226 13.72 15.48 -2.44
CA LEU A 226 12.62 14.53 -2.23
C LEU A 226 11.24 15.15 -2.51
N THR A 227 11.01 15.55 -3.76
CA THR A 227 9.78 16.26 -4.18
C THR A 227 9.09 15.57 -5.37
N PRO A 228 7.75 15.64 -5.46
CA PRO A 228 7.03 15.23 -6.66
C PRO A 228 7.59 15.83 -7.96
N SER A 229 7.97 17.11 -7.99
CA SER A 229 8.57 17.72 -9.19
C SER A 229 9.91 17.09 -9.59
N ALA A 230 10.81 16.83 -8.63
CA ALA A 230 12.08 16.15 -8.92
C ALA A 230 11.87 14.69 -9.37
N LEU A 231 10.81 14.04 -8.88
CA LEU A 231 10.40 12.72 -9.37
C LEU A 231 9.86 12.78 -10.82
N ALA A 232 9.12 13.83 -11.16
CA ALA A 232 8.64 14.07 -12.53
C ALA A 232 9.80 14.23 -13.51
N GLU A 233 10.82 15.02 -13.16
CA GLU A 233 12.02 15.19 -13.96
C GLU A 233 12.72 13.85 -14.24
N LEU A 234 12.82 13.00 -13.21
CA LEU A 234 13.42 11.67 -13.32
C LEU A 234 12.60 10.71 -14.20
N TYR A 235 11.27 10.83 -14.18
CA TYR A 235 10.37 10.04 -15.02
C TYR A 235 10.38 10.51 -16.49
N HIS A 236 10.27 11.82 -16.72
CA HIS A 236 10.22 12.38 -18.07
C HIS A 236 11.57 12.32 -18.78
N GLN A 237 12.68 12.52 -18.07
CA GLN A 237 14.04 12.53 -18.63
C GLN A 237 14.18 13.47 -19.84
N GLY A 238 13.53 14.63 -19.78
CA GLY A 238 13.49 15.62 -20.86
C GLY A 238 12.57 15.25 -22.04
N ARG A 239 11.87 14.12 -21.99
CA ARG A 239 10.87 13.74 -23.01
C ARG A 239 9.51 14.36 -22.68
N ALA A 240 8.84 14.87 -23.70
CA ALA A 240 7.48 15.38 -23.57
C ALA A 240 6.47 14.24 -23.36
N PRO A 241 5.49 14.38 -22.46
CA PRO A 241 4.33 13.49 -22.40
C PRO A 241 3.57 13.49 -23.73
N ASP A 242 3.03 12.34 -24.11
CA ASP A 242 2.21 12.21 -25.32
C ASP A 242 0.85 11.56 -24.99
N ALA A 243 -0.10 12.39 -24.57
CA ALA A 243 -1.45 11.93 -24.25
C ALA A 243 -2.18 11.36 -25.49
N GLU A 244 -1.89 11.86 -26.69
CA GLU A 244 -2.51 11.39 -27.92
C GLU A 244 -2.07 9.97 -28.25
N PHE A 245 -0.78 9.65 -28.09
CA PHE A 245 -0.28 8.29 -28.23
C PHE A 245 -1.03 7.30 -27.33
N TRP A 246 -1.15 7.61 -26.03
CA TRP A 246 -1.80 6.72 -25.07
C TRP A 246 -3.31 6.61 -25.31
N ASN A 247 -3.97 7.70 -25.72
CA ASN A 247 -5.39 7.69 -26.08
C ASN A 247 -5.65 6.87 -27.35
N THR A 248 -4.81 7.02 -28.37
CA THR A 248 -4.85 6.22 -29.60
C THR A 248 -4.63 4.74 -29.30
N LEU A 249 -3.62 4.41 -28.49
CA LEU A 249 -3.33 3.04 -28.08
C LEU A 249 -4.52 2.39 -27.35
N LYS A 250 -5.20 3.17 -26.51
CA LYS A 250 -6.43 2.73 -25.81
C LYS A 250 -7.62 2.58 -26.76
N ALA A 251 -7.77 3.48 -27.73
CA ALA A 251 -8.85 3.43 -28.72
C ALA A 251 -8.71 2.25 -29.69
N LEU A 252 -7.48 1.85 -30.00
CA LEU A 252 -7.17 0.67 -30.82
C LEU A 252 -7.31 -0.65 -30.05
N ALA A 253 -8.18 -0.75 -29.03
CA ALA A 253 -8.44 -2.04 -28.38
C ALA A 253 -8.85 -3.09 -29.44
N PRO A 254 -8.28 -4.32 -29.39
CA PRO A 254 -8.62 -5.35 -30.36
C PRO A 254 -10.10 -5.72 -30.23
N ALA A 255 -10.72 -6.16 -31.32
CA ALA A 255 -12.15 -6.50 -31.35
C ALA A 255 -12.49 -7.60 -30.32
N PHE A 256 -11.59 -8.56 -30.16
CA PHE A 256 -11.72 -9.65 -29.18
C PHE A 256 -11.46 -9.20 -27.72
N ALA A 257 -11.07 -7.94 -27.45
CA ALA A 257 -10.99 -7.43 -26.08
C ALA A 257 -12.37 -7.43 -25.39
N ALA A 258 -13.45 -7.21 -26.15
CA ALA A 258 -14.81 -7.32 -25.63
C ALA A 258 -15.19 -8.78 -25.32
N GLU A 259 -14.77 -9.73 -26.16
CA GLU A 259 -15.01 -11.18 -25.96
C GLU A 259 -14.29 -11.72 -24.72
N THR A 260 -13.09 -11.20 -24.43
CA THR A 260 -12.34 -11.53 -23.21
C THR A 260 -12.89 -10.83 -21.96
N ALA A 261 -13.58 -9.69 -22.11
CA ALA A 261 -14.22 -8.95 -21.02
C ALA A 261 -15.64 -9.42 -20.68
N GLY A 262 -16.29 -10.20 -21.56
CA GLY A 262 -17.66 -10.68 -21.36
C GLY A 262 -17.94 -12.02 -22.03
N MET A 263 -17.64 -13.12 -21.32
CA MET A 263 -18.18 -14.51 -21.37
C MET A 263 -18.93 -15.06 -22.61
N ARG A 264 -18.79 -14.56 -23.83
CA ARG A 264 -19.38 -15.14 -25.05
C ARG A 264 -18.54 -14.79 -26.27
N SER A 265 -18.12 -15.80 -27.03
CA SER A 265 -17.73 -15.60 -28.41
C SER A 265 -18.97 -15.29 -29.28
N PRO A 266 -18.81 -14.70 -30.47
CA PRO A 266 -19.88 -14.52 -31.46
C PRO A 266 -20.60 -15.83 -31.82
N ASP A 267 -19.91 -16.96 -31.69
CA ASP A 267 -20.39 -18.32 -32.00
C ASP A 267 -21.07 -19.02 -30.81
N GLY A 268 -21.24 -18.30 -29.69
CA GLY A 268 -21.90 -18.80 -28.48
C GLY A 268 -20.98 -19.55 -27.51
N VAL A 269 -19.71 -19.81 -27.85
CA VAL A 269 -18.75 -20.52 -26.97
C VAL A 269 -18.53 -19.71 -25.70
N LYS A 270 -18.66 -20.39 -24.54
CA LYS A 270 -18.37 -19.78 -23.24
C LYS A 270 -16.99 -20.23 -22.76
N TYR A 271 -16.14 -19.28 -22.44
CA TYR A 271 -14.93 -19.55 -21.69
C TYR A 271 -15.20 -19.22 -20.23
N ARG A 272 -14.95 -20.17 -19.32
CA ARG A 272 -15.07 -19.91 -17.87
C ARG A 272 -14.18 -18.73 -17.44
N SER A 273 -13.06 -18.55 -18.14
CA SER A 273 -12.20 -17.37 -18.05
C SER A 273 -11.68 -17.00 -19.44
N GLY A 274 -12.39 -16.11 -20.14
CA GLY A 274 -11.94 -15.56 -21.43
C GLY A 274 -10.59 -14.83 -21.35
N ALA A 275 -10.23 -14.31 -20.17
CA ALA A 275 -8.90 -13.74 -19.92
C ALA A 275 -7.76 -14.77 -19.97
N SER A 276 -8.05 -16.06 -19.71
CA SER A 276 -7.03 -17.12 -19.68
C SER A 276 -6.42 -17.39 -21.05
N ILE A 277 -7.18 -17.21 -22.14
CA ILE A 277 -6.64 -17.48 -23.47
C ILE A 277 -5.53 -16.52 -23.88
N VAL A 278 -5.66 -15.25 -23.49
CA VAL A 278 -4.63 -14.23 -23.69
C VAL A 278 -3.42 -14.48 -22.78
N GLN A 279 -3.63 -15.12 -21.62
CA GLN A 279 -2.56 -15.44 -20.65
C GLN A 279 -1.74 -16.69 -21.02
N TYR A 280 -2.32 -17.65 -21.73
CA TYR A 280 -1.68 -18.92 -22.06
C TYR A 280 -1.61 -19.20 -23.56
N PRO A 281 -0.90 -18.36 -24.34
CA PRO A 281 -0.73 -18.58 -25.77
C PRO A 281 0.02 -19.88 -26.08
N GLN A 282 0.77 -20.46 -25.14
CA GLN A 282 1.47 -21.74 -25.33
C GLN A 282 0.67 -22.96 -24.87
N ALA A 283 -0.61 -22.78 -24.53
CA ALA A 283 -1.47 -23.89 -24.17
C ALA A 283 -1.72 -24.80 -25.37
N VAL A 284 -2.01 -26.07 -25.07
CA VAL A 284 -2.56 -27.01 -26.04
C VAL A 284 -4.05 -26.67 -26.21
N PHE A 285 -4.44 -26.37 -27.44
CA PHE A 285 -5.81 -25.99 -27.79
C PHE A 285 -6.45 -27.07 -28.67
N PRO A 286 -7.77 -27.28 -28.56
CA PRO A 286 -8.54 -27.93 -29.60
C PRO A 286 -8.39 -27.18 -30.93
N ASP A 287 -8.32 -27.89 -32.06
CA ASP A 287 -8.03 -27.30 -33.37
C ASP A 287 -9.04 -26.21 -33.75
N ASP A 288 -10.35 -26.43 -33.49
CA ASP A 288 -11.42 -25.46 -33.76
C ASP A 288 -11.23 -24.15 -32.98
N ILE A 289 -10.83 -24.26 -31.71
CA ILE A 289 -10.55 -23.11 -30.85
C ILE A 289 -9.27 -22.41 -31.30
N TYR A 290 -8.24 -23.18 -31.63
CA TYR A 290 -6.97 -22.64 -32.10
C TYR A 290 -7.16 -21.83 -33.38
N ASP A 291 -7.83 -22.40 -34.38
CA ASP A 291 -8.07 -21.79 -35.68
C ASP A 291 -8.93 -20.52 -35.56
N HIS A 292 -9.97 -20.55 -34.72
CA HIS A 292 -10.81 -19.39 -34.45
C HIS A 292 -9.98 -18.21 -33.89
N TRP A 293 -9.16 -18.47 -32.86
CA TRP A 293 -8.34 -17.42 -32.26
C TRP A 293 -7.21 -16.98 -33.16
N GLN A 294 -6.62 -17.89 -33.94
CA GLN A 294 -5.64 -17.54 -34.95
C GLN A 294 -6.24 -16.59 -36.00
N ALA A 295 -7.45 -16.88 -36.50
CA ALA A 295 -8.16 -16.03 -37.44
C ALA A 295 -8.46 -14.64 -36.85
N LEU A 296 -8.93 -14.58 -35.60
CA LEU A 296 -9.20 -13.31 -34.91
C LEU A 296 -7.92 -12.47 -34.72
N PHE A 297 -6.85 -13.05 -34.20
CA PHE A 297 -5.61 -12.31 -33.95
C PHE A 297 -4.92 -11.86 -35.25
N ARG A 298 -4.86 -12.73 -36.27
CA ARG A 298 -4.23 -12.37 -37.57
C ARG A 298 -5.11 -11.40 -38.39
N GLY A 299 -6.44 -11.48 -38.22
CA GLY A 299 -7.42 -10.63 -38.90
C GLY A 299 -7.61 -9.24 -38.28
N ASP A 300 -7.15 -9.01 -37.05
CA ASP A 300 -7.38 -7.74 -36.33
C ASP A 300 -6.42 -6.62 -36.77
N ASP A 301 -6.94 -5.65 -37.53
CA ASP A 301 -6.17 -4.49 -37.99
C ASP A 301 -5.82 -3.51 -36.85
N ASN A 302 -6.62 -3.46 -35.78
CA ASN A 302 -6.27 -2.63 -34.62
C ASN A 302 -5.04 -3.21 -33.93
N LEU A 303 -4.95 -4.53 -33.79
CA LEU A 303 -3.80 -5.19 -33.21
C LEU A 303 -2.52 -4.90 -34.00
N LYS A 304 -2.57 -5.00 -35.35
CA LYS A 304 -1.44 -4.63 -36.22
C LYS A 304 -1.00 -3.18 -36.00
N LYS A 305 -1.94 -2.24 -35.95
CA LYS A 305 -1.66 -0.82 -35.67
C LYS A 305 -1.06 -0.63 -34.28
N ARG A 306 -1.56 -1.31 -33.25
CA ARG A 306 -0.99 -1.27 -31.89
C ARG A 306 0.45 -1.78 -31.88
N SER A 307 0.72 -2.91 -32.55
CA SER A 307 2.08 -3.47 -32.66
C SER A 307 3.03 -2.46 -33.30
N ALA A 308 2.61 -1.82 -34.41
CA ALA A 308 3.40 -0.77 -35.05
C ALA A 308 3.72 0.42 -34.12
N MET A 309 2.79 0.83 -33.26
CA MET A 309 2.99 1.97 -32.35
C MET A 309 4.10 1.76 -31.31
N HIS A 310 4.48 0.52 -30.99
CA HIS A 310 5.54 0.23 -30.01
C HIS A 310 6.75 -0.49 -30.61
N GLU A 311 6.91 -0.42 -31.94
CA GLU A 311 8.19 -0.69 -32.60
C GLU A 311 9.27 0.32 -32.21
N SER A 312 8.85 1.53 -31.83
CA SER A 312 9.71 2.58 -31.30
C SER A 312 9.55 2.71 -29.78
N PRO A 313 10.53 3.35 -29.09
CA PRO A 313 10.42 3.63 -27.66
C PRO A 313 9.13 4.40 -27.31
N LEU A 314 8.41 3.96 -26.28
CA LEU A 314 7.15 4.58 -25.88
C LEU A 314 7.40 5.96 -25.24
N PRO A 315 6.56 6.97 -25.56
CA PRO A 315 6.61 8.27 -24.90
C PRO A 315 6.09 8.17 -23.45
N PRO A 316 6.56 9.03 -22.54
CA PRO A 316 6.03 9.07 -21.18
C PRO A 316 4.53 9.41 -21.19
N THR A 317 3.78 8.80 -20.28
CA THR A 317 2.39 9.16 -19.98
C THR A 317 2.35 10.46 -19.18
N GLU A 318 1.30 11.26 -19.36
CA GLU A 318 1.08 12.40 -18.47
C GLU A 318 0.67 11.90 -17.08
N ARG A 319 1.46 12.25 -16.06
CA ARG A 319 1.19 11.93 -14.65
C ARG A 319 1.12 13.23 -13.85
N PRO A 320 0.15 13.38 -12.94
CA PRO A 320 0.01 14.58 -12.13
C PRO A 320 1.01 14.59 -10.98
N TYR A 321 2.29 14.76 -11.29
CA TYR A 321 3.33 14.99 -10.29
C TYR A 321 3.23 16.43 -9.78
N ALA A 322 2.33 16.66 -8.83
CA ALA A 322 2.14 17.96 -8.21
C ALA A 322 2.51 17.92 -6.73
N ASP A 323 3.33 18.88 -6.29
CA ASP A 323 3.72 19.04 -4.88
C ASP A 323 2.50 19.22 -3.95
N ASN A 324 1.41 19.71 -4.51
CA ASN A 324 0.15 19.94 -3.83
C ASN A 324 -0.84 18.77 -3.97
N GLN A 325 -0.44 17.59 -4.46
CA GLN A 325 -1.32 16.42 -4.53
C GLN A 325 -0.74 15.22 -3.79
N PRO A 326 -1.60 14.33 -3.25
CA PRO A 326 -1.13 13.05 -2.74
C PRO A 326 -0.64 12.20 -3.92
N LEU A 327 0.57 11.66 -3.81
CA LEU A 327 1.09 10.69 -4.78
C LEU A 327 0.45 9.31 -4.57
N PHE A 328 0.07 8.98 -3.32
CA PHE A 328 -0.68 7.76 -3.05
C PHE A 328 -2.03 7.82 -3.77
N GLY A 329 -2.36 6.76 -4.51
CA GLY A 329 -3.58 6.71 -5.32
C GLY A 329 -3.50 7.39 -6.69
N MET A 330 -2.33 7.91 -7.09
CA MET A 330 -2.12 8.38 -8.48
C MET A 330 -2.45 7.25 -9.46
N PRO A 331 -3.34 7.48 -10.45
CA PRO A 331 -3.69 6.46 -11.42
C PRO A 331 -2.50 6.21 -12.36
N LEU A 332 -2.23 4.92 -12.61
CA LEU A 332 -1.17 4.45 -13.52
C LEU A 332 -1.76 3.53 -14.60
N PRO A 333 -2.73 4.01 -15.42
CA PRO A 333 -3.46 3.17 -16.38
C PRO A 333 -2.54 2.54 -17.45
N GLU A 334 -1.43 3.18 -17.79
CA GLU A 334 -0.44 2.71 -18.75
C GLU A 334 0.20 1.39 -18.34
N LEU A 335 0.30 1.07 -17.04
CA LEU A 335 0.86 -0.21 -16.58
C LEU A 335 0.00 -1.39 -17.05
N SER A 336 -1.33 -1.22 -17.03
CA SER A 336 -2.28 -2.21 -17.56
C SER A 336 -2.17 -2.35 -19.08
N GLN A 337 -1.94 -1.23 -19.79
CA GLN A 337 -1.78 -1.24 -21.25
C GLN A 337 -0.51 -1.97 -21.65
N CYS A 338 0.61 -1.73 -20.97
CA CYS A 338 1.87 -2.43 -21.21
C CYS A 338 1.73 -3.95 -20.99
N ARG A 339 1.03 -4.37 -19.93
CA ARG A 339 0.72 -5.79 -19.68
C ARG A 339 -0.09 -6.41 -20.81
N ASN A 340 -1.16 -5.75 -21.26
CA ASN A 340 -1.99 -6.28 -22.33
C ASN A 340 -1.23 -6.40 -23.65
N LEU A 341 -0.46 -5.37 -24.01
CA LEU A 341 0.42 -5.41 -25.19
C LEU A 341 1.39 -6.59 -25.12
N MET A 342 2.07 -6.76 -23.99
CA MET A 342 3.00 -7.88 -23.79
C MET A 342 2.31 -9.23 -24.01
N LEU A 343 1.09 -9.40 -23.53
CA LEU A 343 0.33 -10.65 -23.72
C LEU A 343 -0.07 -10.87 -25.18
N TYR A 344 -0.44 -9.82 -25.92
CA TYR A 344 -0.74 -9.96 -27.35
C TYR A 344 0.50 -10.28 -28.19
N GLU A 345 1.65 -9.68 -27.87
CA GLU A 345 2.91 -9.97 -28.55
C GLU A 345 3.33 -11.43 -28.39
N ARG A 346 2.97 -12.11 -27.29
CA ARG A 346 3.20 -13.56 -27.15
C ARG A 346 2.43 -14.40 -28.17
N TRP A 347 1.20 -13.99 -28.52
CA TRP A 347 0.43 -14.66 -29.58
C TRP A 347 1.07 -14.42 -30.95
N GLY A 348 1.48 -13.18 -31.22
CA GLY A 348 2.25 -12.85 -32.43
C GLY A 348 3.54 -13.67 -32.56
N LEU A 349 4.25 -13.88 -31.44
CA LEU A 349 5.44 -14.72 -31.38
C LEU A 349 5.14 -16.18 -31.70
N ARG A 350 4.07 -16.75 -31.12
CA ARG A 350 3.66 -18.14 -31.37
C ARG A 350 3.42 -18.36 -32.86
N PHE A 351 2.59 -17.51 -33.48
CA PHE A 351 2.27 -17.64 -34.91
C PHE A 351 3.51 -17.49 -35.79
N ALA A 352 4.36 -16.50 -35.53
CA ALA A 352 5.59 -16.32 -36.30
C ALA A 352 6.58 -17.49 -36.13
N SER A 353 6.63 -18.10 -34.93
CA SER A 353 7.44 -19.28 -34.67
C SER A 353 6.93 -20.52 -35.39
N GLU A 354 5.61 -20.72 -35.46
CA GLU A 354 4.98 -21.83 -36.20
C GLU A 354 5.19 -21.69 -37.71
N ASP A 355 5.11 -20.46 -38.22
CA ASP A 355 5.32 -20.14 -39.64
C ASP A 355 6.82 -20.19 -40.04
N GLY A 356 7.74 -20.35 -39.08
CA GLY A 356 9.19 -20.31 -39.34
C GLY A 356 9.71 -18.92 -39.74
N ASP A 357 8.96 -17.85 -39.44
CA ASP A 357 9.32 -16.48 -39.79
C ASP A 357 10.28 -15.86 -38.76
N ALA A 358 11.59 -16.05 -38.99
CA ALA A 358 12.64 -15.52 -38.13
C ALA A 358 12.58 -13.99 -37.97
N GLN A 359 12.21 -13.25 -39.02
CA GLN A 359 12.20 -11.79 -38.97
C GLN A 359 11.07 -11.27 -38.11
N THR A 360 9.87 -11.85 -38.23
CA THR A 360 8.74 -11.49 -37.38
C THR A 360 8.98 -11.90 -35.93
N VAL A 361 9.61 -13.05 -35.67
CA VAL A 361 10.05 -13.42 -34.30
C VAL A 361 10.99 -12.38 -33.70
N LYS A 362 12.06 -12.01 -34.43
CA LYS A 362 13.04 -11.00 -33.98
C LYS A 362 12.38 -9.64 -33.72
N ARG A 363 11.48 -9.19 -34.61
CA ARG A 363 10.71 -7.94 -34.45
C ARG A 363 9.78 -7.97 -33.24
N THR A 364 9.07 -9.08 -33.01
CA THR A 364 8.19 -9.26 -31.86
C THR A 364 8.97 -9.18 -30.55
N LEU A 365 10.11 -9.86 -30.45
CA LEU A 365 10.96 -9.79 -29.27
C LEU A 365 11.53 -8.38 -29.03
N ALA A 366 11.86 -7.63 -30.09
CA ALA A 366 12.27 -6.23 -29.98
C ALA A 366 11.14 -5.32 -29.47
N ARG A 367 9.89 -5.54 -29.90
CA ARG A 367 8.71 -4.84 -29.36
C ARG A 367 8.50 -5.14 -27.87
N MET A 368 8.63 -6.40 -27.46
CA MET A 368 8.58 -6.79 -26.05
C MET A 368 9.70 -6.11 -25.24
N GLU A 369 10.92 -6.03 -25.79
CA GLU A 369 12.04 -5.32 -25.18
C GLU A 369 11.76 -3.82 -24.98
N ASN A 370 11.11 -3.15 -25.94
CA ASN A 370 10.72 -1.74 -25.81
C ASN A 370 9.72 -1.50 -24.67
N LEU A 371 8.76 -2.42 -24.47
CA LEU A 371 7.81 -2.36 -23.35
C LEU A 371 8.54 -2.51 -22.01
N CYS A 372 9.49 -3.44 -21.91
CA CYS A 372 10.30 -3.61 -20.71
C CYS A 372 11.16 -2.37 -20.42
N ARG A 373 11.85 -1.83 -21.44
CA ARG A 373 12.70 -0.64 -21.33
C ARG A 373 11.91 0.59 -20.87
N TYR A 374 10.68 0.76 -21.35
CA TYR A 374 9.80 1.85 -20.89
C TYR A 374 9.62 1.84 -19.37
N LEU A 375 9.34 0.67 -18.78
CA LEU A 375 9.12 0.53 -17.34
C LEU A 375 10.40 0.48 -16.52
N GLN A 376 11.51 0.01 -17.09
CA GLN A 376 12.83 -0.01 -16.45
C GLN A 376 13.32 1.41 -16.09
N HIS A 377 12.92 2.42 -16.87
CA HIS A 377 13.29 3.81 -16.64
C HIS A 377 12.37 4.55 -15.66
N ASP A 378 11.30 3.92 -15.21
CA ASP A 378 10.32 4.52 -14.30
C ASP A 378 10.81 4.44 -12.83
N PRO A 379 10.83 5.57 -12.10
CA PRO A 379 11.32 5.59 -10.71
C PRO A 379 10.37 4.96 -9.68
N LEU A 380 9.18 4.46 -10.07
CA LEU A 380 8.25 3.86 -9.11
C LEU A 380 8.50 2.36 -8.90
N LEU A 381 8.44 1.88 -7.64
CA LEU A 381 8.59 0.45 -7.35
C LEU A 381 7.50 -0.38 -8.05
N ILE A 382 6.25 0.08 -8.06
CA ILE A 382 5.15 -0.64 -8.74
C ILE A 382 5.45 -0.84 -10.23
N SER A 383 6.07 0.15 -10.88
CA SER A 383 6.49 0.04 -12.28
C SER A 383 7.63 -0.96 -12.44
N SER A 384 8.60 -0.99 -11.52
CA SER A 384 9.66 -2.01 -11.47
C SER A 384 9.09 -3.43 -11.29
N LEU A 385 8.06 -3.60 -10.45
CA LEU A 385 7.38 -4.89 -10.28
C LEU A 385 6.65 -5.34 -11.55
N VAL A 386 6.02 -4.39 -12.27
CA VAL A 386 5.40 -4.70 -13.56
C VAL A 386 6.45 -5.04 -14.59
N TRP A 387 7.55 -4.28 -14.66
CA TRP A 387 8.70 -4.55 -15.52
C TRP A 387 9.23 -5.96 -15.32
N MET A 388 9.52 -6.37 -14.07
CA MET A 388 9.97 -7.73 -13.77
C MET A 388 9.00 -8.82 -14.28
N GLY A 389 7.69 -8.58 -14.19
CA GLY A 389 6.68 -9.48 -14.72
C GLY A 389 6.65 -9.53 -16.26
N LEU A 390 6.83 -8.39 -16.92
CA LEU A 390 6.95 -8.33 -18.38
C LEU A 390 8.24 -8.99 -18.87
N GLU A 391 9.32 -8.80 -18.12
CA GLU A 391 10.63 -9.36 -18.43
C GLU A 391 10.62 -10.89 -18.31
N ASP A 392 9.99 -11.46 -17.28
CA ASP A 392 9.75 -12.90 -17.18
C ASP A 392 9.04 -13.47 -18.42
N ILE A 393 8.03 -12.77 -18.92
CA ILE A 393 7.32 -13.15 -20.15
C ILE A 393 8.27 -13.12 -21.36
N ARG A 394 9.09 -12.08 -21.48
CA ARG A 394 10.09 -11.93 -22.56
C ARG A 394 11.17 -13.01 -22.50
N LEU A 395 11.64 -13.37 -21.31
CA LEU A 395 12.63 -14.43 -21.12
C LEU A 395 12.08 -15.80 -21.50
N GLN A 396 10.85 -16.11 -21.10
CA GLN A 396 10.19 -17.35 -21.53
C GLN A 396 9.99 -17.39 -23.05
N ALA A 397 9.65 -16.25 -23.67
CA ALA A 397 9.54 -16.12 -25.11
C ALA A 397 10.88 -16.40 -25.82
N ILE A 398 11.99 -15.82 -25.34
CA ILE A 398 13.34 -16.09 -25.86
C ILE A 398 13.68 -17.58 -25.77
N VAL A 399 13.46 -18.20 -24.60
CA VAL A 399 13.75 -19.63 -24.39
C VAL A 399 12.91 -20.50 -25.33
N SER A 400 11.63 -20.15 -25.54
CA SER A 400 10.72 -20.95 -26.39
C SER A 400 11.14 -21.02 -27.86
N VAL A 401 11.90 -20.03 -28.34
CA VAL A 401 12.40 -19.98 -29.71
C VAL A 401 13.90 -20.30 -29.81
N ALA A 402 14.63 -20.46 -28.71
CA ALA A 402 16.10 -20.59 -28.75
C ALA A 402 16.60 -21.78 -29.58
N ALA A 403 15.95 -22.94 -29.45
CA ALA A 403 16.37 -24.19 -30.10
C ALA A 403 15.97 -24.30 -31.58
N LYS A 404 15.43 -23.23 -32.14
CA LYS A 404 14.81 -23.23 -33.46
C LYS A 404 15.86 -23.00 -34.57
N PRO A 405 16.01 -23.91 -35.57
CA PRO A 405 17.08 -23.88 -36.57
C PRO A 405 17.19 -22.63 -37.47
N TRP A 406 16.13 -21.83 -37.58
CA TRP A 406 16.06 -20.64 -38.44
C TRP A 406 16.53 -19.37 -37.70
N LEU A 407 16.85 -19.47 -36.41
CA LEU A 407 17.60 -18.46 -35.69
C LEU A 407 19.09 -18.78 -35.75
N ASP A 408 19.89 -17.81 -36.18
CA ASP A 408 21.35 -17.91 -36.29
C ASP A 408 22.08 -17.85 -34.92
N ASP A 409 23.35 -18.27 -34.89
CA ASP A 409 24.19 -18.20 -33.67
C ASP A 409 24.49 -16.76 -33.24
N ASP A 410 24.55 -15.83 -34.21
CA ASP A 410 24.81 -14.41 -33.97
C ASP A 410 23.71 -13.79 -33.12
N TRP A 411 22.46 -14.15 -33.37
CA TRP A 411 21.31 -13.74 -32.59
C TRP A 411 21.37 -14.30 -31.17
N LEU A 412 21.75 -15.57 -30.98
CA LEU A 412 21.94 -16.14 -29.64
C LEU A 412 23.02 -15.39 -28.86
N ARG A 413 24.14 -15.03 -29.51
CA ARG A 413 25.19 -14.18 -28.90
C ARG A 413 24.67 -12.81 -28.51
N GLU A 414 23.94 -12.16 -29.41
CA GLU A 414 23.32 -10.85 -29.16
C GLU A 414 22.39 -10.90 -27.94
N GLN A 415 21.54 -11.94 -27.84
CA GLN A 415 20.66 -12.10 -26.68
C GLN A 415 21.44 -12.34 -25.38
N ILE A 416 22.48 -13.18 -25.39
CA ILE A 416 23.32 -13.40 -24.21
C ILE A 416 23.93 -12.08 -23.72
N GLN A 417 24.48 -11.27 -24.63
CA GLN A 417 25.05 -9.96 -24.28
C GLN A 417 23.99 -9.01 -23.71
N LYS A 418 22.83 -8.88 -24.38
CA LYS A 418 21.73 -8.04 -23.89
C LYS A 418 21.25 -8.41 -22.50
N LEU A 419 21.22 -9.71 -22.18
CA LEU A 419 20.82 -10.20 -20.86
C LEU A 419 21.88 -9.89 -19.79
N ASP A 420 23.17 -9.92 -20.15
CA ASP A 420 24.26 -9.51 -19.27
C ASP A 420 24.22 -8.00 -18.99
N ASP A 421 24.07 -7.20 -20.06
CA ASP A 421 23.91 -5.74 -19.95
C ASP A 421 22.70 -5.39 -19.07
N LEU A 422 21.58 -6.09 -19.25
CA LEU A 422 20.38 -5.89 -18.45
C LEU A 422 20.62 -6.20 -16.96
N GLU A 423 21.28 -7.31 -16.63
CA GLU A 423 21.63 -7.65 -15.26
C GLU A 423 22.45 -6.54 -14.58
N ASN A 424 23.43 -5.97 -15.30
CA ASN A 424 24.27 -4.88 -14.82
C ASN A 424 23.49 -3.58 -14.51
N THR A 425 22.32 -3.40 -15.13
CA THR A 425 21.45 -2.23 -14.86
C THR A 425 20.46 -2.43 -13.70
N VAL A 426 20.31 -3.66 -13.21
CA VAL A 426 19.35 -3.97 -12.13
C VAL A 426 19.60 -3.14 -10.87
N PRO A 427 20.84 -3.01 -10.34
CA PRO A 427 21.11 -2.21 -9.14
C PRO A 427 20.73 -0.74 -9.31
N ALA A 428 21.06 -0.14 -10.46
CA ALA A 428 20.71 1.26 -10.75
C ALA A 428 19.20 1.47 -10.86
N THR A 429 18.46 0.48 -11.39
CA THR A 429 17.00 0.51 -11.47
C THR A 429 16.38 0.41 -10.07
N GLN A 430 16.93 -0.47 -9.23
CA GLN A 430 16.53 -0.60 -7.83
C GLN A 430 16.76 0.70 -7.05
N GLN A 431 17.92 1.36 -7.22
CA GLN A 431 18.22 2.63 -6.55
C GLN A 431 17.24 3.74 -6.96
N LYS A 432 16.84 3.79 -8.24
CA LYS A 432 15.79 4.72 -8.70
C LYS A 432 14.45 4.44 -8.04
N ALA A 433 14.08 3.16 -7.90
CA ALA A 433 12.87 2.75 -7.20
C ALA A 433 12.90 3.13 -5.71
N ILE A 434 14.05 2.97 -5.02
CA ILE A 434 14.22 3.40 -3.63
C ILE A 434 13.99 4.91 -3.50
N TYR A 435 14.59 5.71 -4.40
CA TYR A 435 14.36 7.15 -4.45
C TYR A 435 12.88 7.50 -4.66
N GLY A 436 12.20 6.84 -5.61
CA GLY A 436 10.77 7.06 -5.84
C GLY A 436 9.93 6.75 -4.61
N GLU A 437 10.21 5.64 -3.93
CA GLU A 437 9.53 5.28 -2.67
C GLU A 437 9.83 6.28 -1.54
N ALA A 438 11.04 6.85 -1.48
CA ALA A 438 11.39 7.89 -0.53
C ALA A 438 10.58 9.18 -0.77
N VAL A 439 10.43 9.60 -2.03
CA VAL A 439 9.56 10.73 -2.40
C VAL A 439 8.10 10.45 -2.03
N PHE A 440 7.61 9.23 -2.28
CA PHE A 440 6.28 8.80 -1.86
C PHE A 440 6.13 8.84 -0.33
N ALA A 441 7.13 8.39 0.42
CA ALA A 441 7.12 8.43 1.87
C ALA A 441 7.10 9.87 2.39
N VAL A 442 7.91 10.78 1.84
CA VAL A 442 7.88 12.21 2.19
C VAL A 442 6.53 12.83 1.85
N ASN A 443 5.99 12.57 0.66
CA ASN A 443 4.67 13.06 0.28
C ASN A 443 3.58 12.53 1.24
N ALA A 444 3.49 11.21 1.42
CA ALA A 444 2.51 10.58 2.29
C ALA A 444 2.63 11.03 3.75
N THR A 445 3.85 11.07 4.31
CA THR A 445 4.05 11.59 5.67
C THR A 445 3.72 13.07 5.74
N ASN A 446 4.09 13.92 4.77
CA ASN A 446 3.65 15.31 4.73
C ASN A 446 2.14 15.48 4.62
N TRP A 447 1.40 14.49 4.11
CA TRP A 447 -0.07 14.49 4.09
C TRP A 447 -0.67 13.96 5.41
N LEU A 448 -0.07 12.92 6.00
CA LEU A 448 -0.54 12.27 7.24
C LEU A 448 -0.11 13.01 8.52
N THR A 449 0.98 13.76 8.46
CA THR A 449 1.62 14.42 9.62
C THR A 449 1.46 15.94 9.61
N ARG A 450 0.43 16.49 8.96
CA ARG A 450 0.16 17.95 8.94
C ARG A 450 -0.19 18.58 10.30
N PHE A 451 0.37 18.08 11.39
CA PHE A 451 0.86 18.88 12.51
C PHE A 451 2.18 19.62 12.17
N LEU A 452 2.84 19.39 11.02
CA LEU A 452 4.15 19.95 10.66
C LEU A 452 4.06 21.03 9.55
N PRO A 453 4.63 22.25 9.69
CA PRO A 453 4.64 23.25 8.61
C PRO A 453 5.52 22.80 7.45
N LEU A 454 5.07 23.03 6.21
CA LEU A 454 5.97 23.33 5.11
C LEU A 454 5.93 24.85 4.87
N PRO A 455 7.06 25.55 4.75
CA PRO A 455 7.08 26.94 4.33
C PRO A 455 6.48 27.07 2.92
N GLY A 456 5.51 27.96 2.72
CA GLY A 456 5.13 28.45 1.39
C GLY A 456 3.94 27.78 0.64
N SER A 457 3.08 26.98 1.29
CA SER A 457 1.89 26.42 0.61
C SER A 457 0.58 27.15 0.96
N GLU A 458 0.13 28.06 0.07
CA GLU A 458 -1.11 28.85 0.20
C GLU A 458 -2.35 28.21 -0.51
N TYR A 459 -2.51 26.88 -0.49
CA TYR A 459 -3.64 26.24 -1.19
C TYR A 459 -4.64 25.52 -0.26
N SER A 460 -5.92 25.86 -0.40
CA SER A 460 -7.07 25.30 0.33
C SER A 460 -7.27 23.81 0.03
N GLN A 461 -6.66 22.94 0.84
CA GLN A 461 -6.80 21.49 0.75
C GLN A 461 -7.62 20.92 1.91
N PRO A 462 -8.27 19.75 1.76
CA PRO A 462 -9.03 19.10 2.84
C PRO A 462 -8.23 18.97 4.14
N THR A 463 -6.91 18.77 4.03
CA THR A 463 -5.99 18.52 5.16
C THR A 463 -5.34 19.77 5.74
N GLN A 464 -5.41 20.95 5.10
CA GLN A 464 -5.05 22.21 5.77
C GLN A 464 -5.98 22.50 6.96
N LYS A 465 -7.17 21.89 6.96
CA LYS A 465 -8.26 22.16 7.89
C LYS A 465 -7.94 21.87 9.37
N TYR A 466 -7.06 20.89 9.64
CA TYR A 466 -6.76 20.46 11.02
C TYR A 466 -5.35 20.78 11.48
N TYR A 467 -4.53 21.38 10.61
CA TYR A 467 -3.13 21.68 10.92
C TYR A 467 -2.95 22.53 12.18
N THR A 468 -3.84 23.50 12.36
CA THR A 468 -3.86 24.39 13.52
C THR A 468 -4.18 23.66 14.82
N LEU A 469 -4.77 22.46 14.76
CA LEU A 469 -5.08 21.68 15.97
C LEU A 469 -3.84 21.17 16.69
N ARG A 470 -2.68 21.19 16.04
CA ARG A 470 -1.41 20.77 16.65
C ARG A 470 -1.04 21.49 17.92
N TRP A 471 -1.44 22.75 18.02
CA TRP A 471 -1.15 23.58 19.18
C TRP A 471 -1.97 23.12 20.39
N PHE A 472 -3.08 22.42 20.18
CA PHE A 472 -3.88 21.84 21.26
C PHE A 472 -3.40 20.42 21.65
N PHE A 473 -2.70 19.72 20.75
CA PHE A 473 -2.23 18.34 20.96
C PHE A 473 -0.73 18.14 20.61
N PRO A 474 0.19 18.86 21.27
CA PRO A 474 1.63 18.74 21.00
C PRO A 474 2.19 17.33 21.21
N GLN A 475 1.58 16.49 22.06
CA GLN A 475 1.96 15.09 22.25
C GLN A 475 1.73 14.24 20.99
N ALA A 476 0.61 14.45 20.28
CA ALA A 476 0.31 13.76 19.03
C ALA A 476 1.24 14.25 17.91
N TRP A 477 1.46 15.57 17.85
CA TRP A 477 2.40 16.19 16.94
C TRP A 477 3.81 15.60 17.11
N SER A 478 4.35 15.59 18.34
CA SER A 478 5.69 15.08 18.61
C SER A 478 5.84 13.61 18.20
N TYR A 479 4.84 12.77 18.51
CA TYR A 479 4.84 11.37 18.11
C TYR A 479 4.87 11.21 16.59
N LEU A 480 3.96 11.87 15.86
CA LEU A 480 3.88 11.76 14.41
C LEU A 480 5.16 12.26 13.71
N ALA A 481 5.75 13.34 14.21
CA ALA A 481 6.99 13.89 13.66
C ALA A 481 8.18 12.94 13.83
N ARG A 482 8.29 12.28 15.00
CA ARG A 482 9.33 11.26 15.25
C ARG A 482 9.13 10.03 14.37
N THR A 483 7.89 9.57 14.26
CA THR A 483 7.54 8.44 13.39
C THR A 483 7.90 8.74 11.95
N ALA A 484 7.57 9.94 11.44
CA ALA A 484 7.95 10.36 10.10
C ALA A 484 9.47 10.48 9.93
N GLU A 485 10.18 11.09 10.89
CA GLU A 485 11.65 11.16 10.89
C GLU A 485 12.28 9.78 10.71
N GLU A 486 11.90 8.82 11.56
CA GLU A 486 12.41 7.44 11.50
C GLU A 486 12.08 6.77 10.16
N THR A 487 10.88 7.02 9.61
CA THR A 487 10.48 6.49 8.30
C THR A 487 11.35 7.04 7.17
N ILE A 488 11.60 8.35 7.15
CA ILE A 488 12.41 8.97 6.10
C ILE A 488 13.86 8.46 6.18
N ARG A 489 14.43 8.40 7.38
CA ARG A 489 15.81 7.89 7.56
C ARG A 489 15.99 6.44 7.08
N ALA A 490 14.94 5.62 7.11
CA ALA A 490 15.00 4.24 6.64
C ALA A 490 15.24 4.09 5.13
N TYR A 491 15.06 5.15 4.34
CA TYR A 491 15.29 5.14 2.90
C TYR A 491 16.74 5.49 2.48
N ALA A 492 17.61 5.87 3.42
CA ALA A 492 19.05 6.05 3.16
C ALA A 492 19.76 4.69 3.05
N ILE A 493 19.40 3.91 2.04
CA ILE A 493 19.87 2.54 1.80
C ILE A 493 20.24 2.35 0.34
N ALA A 494 21.20 1.45 0.07
CA ALA A 494 21.60 1.12 -1.29
C ALA A 494 20.73 0.01 -1.90
N ASP A 495 20.22 -0.88 -1.04
CA ASP A 495 19.43 -2.05 -1.43
C ASP A 495 18.18 -2.16 -0.54
N PHE A 496 17.02 -2.47 -1.14
CA PHE A 496 15.77 -2.75 -0.42
C PHE A 496 15.89 -3.88 0.62
N ALA A 497 16.87 -4.79 0.48
CA ALA A 497 17.15 -5.83 1.47
C ALA A 497 17.65 -5.26 2.81
N GLU A 498 18.23 -4.05 2.81
CA GLU A 498 18.66 -3.30 3.99
C GLU A 498 17.49 -2.58 4.67
N PHE A 499 16.35 -2.45 3.99
CA PHE A 499 15.18 -1.78 4.55
C PHE A 499 14.69 -2.51 5.81
N PRO A 500 14.30 -1.79 6.88
CA PRO A 500 13.85 -2.39 8.13
C PRO A 500 12.78 -3.47 7.92
N GLY A 501 12.92 -4.57 8.64
CA GLY A 501 11.97 -5.69 8.58
C GLY A 501 10.56 -5.31 9.06
N PRO A 502 9.56 -6.18 8.83
CA PRO A 502 8.15 -5.90 9.12
C PRO A 502 7.84 -5.80 10.64
N ALA A 503 8.73 -6.31 11.50
CA ALA A 503 8.60 -6.19 12.94
C ALA A 503 9.14 -4.84 13.42
N THR A 504 8.32 -3.79 13.27
CA THR A 504 8.65 -2.42 13.70
C THR A 504 7.51 -1.81 14.50
N ALA A 505 7.87 -1.02 15.53
CA ALA A 505 6.92 -0.24 16.32
C ALA A 505 6.48 1.04 15.59
N ASN A 506 7.15 1.40 14.50
CA ASN A 506 6.83 2.56 13.68
C ASN A 506 5.70 2.20 12.69
N PRO A 507 4.50 2.80 12.82
CA PRO A 507 3.36 2.42 11.99
C PRO A 507 3.53 2.72 10.51
N PHE A 508 4.26 3.78 10.12
CA PHE A 508 4.48 4.07 8.71
C PHE A 508 5.43 3.05 8.08
N LEU A 509 6.48 2.66 8.79
CA LEU A 509 7.35 1.57 8.35
C LEU A 509 6.61 0.23 8.31
N ALA A 510 5.74 -0.06 9.28
CA ALA A 510 4.97 -1.31 9.29
C ALA A 510 4.07 -1.46 8.05
N LEU A 511 3.58 -0.34 7.49
CA LEU A 511 2.75 -0.34 6.28
C LEU A 511 3.55 -0.64 5.01
N THR A 512 4.77 -0.10 4.89
CA THR A 512 5.58 -0.21 3.66
C THR A 512 6.59 -1.35 3.69
N ALA A 513 7.15 -1.68 4.86
CA ALA A 513 8.20 -2.68 5.04
C ALA A 513 7.90 -4.04 4.41
N PRO A 514 6.68 -4.63 4.47
CA PRO A 514 6.43 -5.92 3.85
C PRO A 514 6.67 -5.93 2.34
N ALA A 515 6.25 -4.86 1.65
CA ALA A 515 6.40 -4.75 0.20
C ALA A 515 7.86 -4.45 -0.18
N LEU A 516 8.52 -3.53 0.53
CA LEU A 516 9.90 -3.14 0.26
C LEU A 516 10.89 -4.27 0.57
N HIS A 517 10.74 -4.93 1.71
CA HIS A 517 11.58 -6.06 2.09
C HIS A 517 11.43 -7.24 1.11
N LYS A 518 10.21 -7.49 0.62
CA LYS A 518 9.95 -8.47 -0.44
C LYS A 518 10.61 -8.07 -1.76
N ALA A 519 10.61 -6.78 -2.09
CA ALA A 519 11.27 -6.29 -3.31
C ALA A 519 12.77 -6.62 -3.31
N GLY A 520 13.48 -6.30 -2.23
CA GLY A 520 14.92 -6.55 -2.11
C GLY A 520 15.29 -8.02 -1.96
N LYS A 521 14.58 -8.78 -1.12
CA LYS A 521 14.94 -10.18 -0.85
C LYS A 521 14.42 -11.21 -1.84
N GLN A 522 13.40 -10.88 -2.61
CA GLN A 522 12.76 -11.85 -3.50
C GLN A 522 12.69 -11.33 -4.93
N ASN A 523 12.06 -10.19 -5.17
CA ASN A 523 11.69 -9.80 -6.53
C ASN A 523 12.91 -9.47 -7.42
N PHE A 524 13.80 -8.59 -6.97
CA PHE A 524 15.02 -8.24 -7.74
C PHE A 524 15.98 -9.44 -7.91
N PRO A 525 16.32 -10.21 -6.86
CA PRO A 525 17.12 -11.42 -7.01
C PRO A 525 16.47 -12.48 -7.93
N THR A 526 15.14 -12.60 -7.92
CA THR A 526 14.41 -13.50 -8.84
C THR A 526 14.61 -13.09 -10.29
N LEU A 527 14.57 -11.79 -10.60
CA LEU A 527 14.86 -11.31 -11.95
C LEU A 527 16.30 -11.69 -12.35
N VAL A 528 17.29 -11.42 -11.49
CA VAL A 528 18.69 -11.77 -11.74
C VAL A 528 18.85 -13.27 -11.98
N ALA A 529 18.21 -14.12 -11.17
CA ALA A 529 18.21 -15.57 -11.36
C ALA A 529 17.65 -15.94 -12.74
N LYS A 530 16.51 -15.37 -13.15
CA LYS A 530 15.89 -15.63 -14.46
C LYS A 530 16.80 -15.21 -15.62
N LEU A 531 17.45 -14.05 -15.53
CA LEU A 531 18.42 -13.59 -16.53
C LEU A 531 19.57 -14.58 -16.69
N ARG A 532 20.17 -15.01 -15.57
CA ARG A 532 21.28 -15.99 -15.54
C ARG A 532 20.86 -17.36 -16.08
N ILE A 533 19.67 -17.85 -15.69
CA ILE A 533 19.09 -19.10 -16.19
C ILE A 533 18.92 -19.04 -17.71
N THR A 534 18.31 -17.97 -18.24
CA THR A 534 18.13 -17.82 -19.68
C THR A 534 19.48 -17.78 -20.41
N ARG A 535 20.47 -17.03 -19.92
CA ARG A 535 21.82 -16.99 -20.52
C ARG A 535 22.47 -18.37 -20.57
N ALA A 536 22.39 -19.14 -19.49
CA ALA A 536 22.94 -20.50 -19.44
C ALA A 536 22.25 -21.44 -20.44
N LEU A 537 20.92 -21.35 -20.61
CA LEU A 537 20.18 -22.14 -21.61
C LEU A 537 20.57 -21.75 -23.04
N LEU A 538 20.72 -20.45 -23.33
CA LEU A 538 21.19 -20.00 -24.64
C LEU A 538 22.63 -20.48 -24.91
N ALA A 539 23.51 -20.44 -23.92
CA ALA A 539 24.87 -20.97 -24.03
C ALA A 539 24.89 -22.48 -24.30
N ALA A 540 24.03 -23.25 -23.64
CA ALA A 540 23.89 -24.69 -23.87
C ALA A 540 23.41 -25.01 -25.30
N GLU A 541 22.43 -24.26 -25.82
CA GLU A 541 21.98 -24.40 -27.21
C GLU A 541 23.09 -24.04 -28.21
N ARG A 542 23.91 -23.02 -27.92
CA ARG A 542 25.07 -22.68 -28.74
C ARG A 542 26.13 -23.78 -28.77
N SER A 543 26.49 -24.35 -27.61
CA SER A 543 27.41 -25.50 -27.56
C SER A 543 26.84 -26.69 -28.34
N LYS A 544 25.55 -26.99 -28.22
CA LYS A 544 24.90 -28.03 -29.02
C LYS A 544 24.97 -27.77 -30.54
N ARG A 545 24.88 -26.52 -30.98
CA ARG A 545 25.07 -26.16 -32.41
C ARG A 545 26.52 -26.34 -32.88
N GLN A 546 27.50 -26.21 -31.99
CA GLN A 546 28.93 -26.36 -32.31
C GLN A 546 29.38 -27.83 -32.24
N ASP A 547 28.95 -28.55 -31.21
CA ASP A 547 29.44 -29.88 -30.84
C ASP A 547 28.47 -31.01 -31.25
N GLY A 548 27.27 -30.66 -31.74
CA GLY A 548 26.22 -31.59 -32.16
C GLY A 548 25.40 -32.20 -31.02
N ARG A 549 25.75 -31.94 -29.76
CA ARG A 549 25.05 -32.44 -28.56
C ARG A 549 25.07 -31.41 -27.44
N TYR A 550 24.05 -31.43 -26.59
CA TYR A 550 24.06 -30.60 -25.38
C TYR A 550 25.16 -31.07 -24.41
N PRO A 551 25.75 -30.15 -23.62
CA PRO A 551 26.71 -30.51 -22.59
C PRO A 551 26.04 -31.38 -21.51
N GLU A 552 26.72 -32.42 -21.04
CA GLU A 552 26.25 -33.22 -19.89
C GLU A 552 26.40 -32.43 -18.59
N GLN A 553 27.49 -31.67 -18.48
CA GLN A 553 27.78 -30.72 -17.40
C GLN A 553 28.45 -29.48 -18.01
N PRO A 554 27.85 -28.28 -17.91
CA PRO A 554 28.49 -27.05 -18.33
C PRO A 554 29.55 -26.64 -17.29
N ASP A 555 30.76 -26.31 -17.76
CA ASP A 555 31.90 -26.01 -16.88
C ASP A 555 31.81 -24.64 -16.16
N ASP A 556 31.04 -23.69 -16.70
CA ASP A 556 30.97 -22.30 -16.21
C ASP A 556 29.52 -21.79 -16.09
N LEU A 557 28.76 -22.38 -15.17
CA LEU A 557 27.41 -21.90 -14.85
C LEU A 557 27.48 -20.64 -13.97
N PRO A 558 26.70 -19.59 -14.29
CA PRO A 558 26.62 -18.40 -13.46
C PRO A 558 26.23 -18.74 -12.02
N LEU A 559 26.69 -17.92 -11.06
CA LEU A 559 26.29 -18.07 -9.66
C LEU A 559 24.79 -17.81 -9.49
N ASP A 560 24.14 -18.57 -8.61
CA ASP A 560 22.78 -18.36 -8.18
C ASP A 560 22.74 -17.22 -7.15
N PRO A 561 21.93 -16.15 -7.36
CA PRO A 561 21.86 -15.03 -6.43
C PRO A 561 21.34 -15.40 -5.03
N PHE A 562 20.67 -16.56 -4.85
CA PHE A 562 20.15 -16.99 -3.55
C PHE A 562 21.09 -17.90 -2.76
N SER A 563 21.78 -18.84 -3.45
CA SER A 563 22.68 -19.78 -2.79
C SER A 563 24.16 -19.39 -2.83
N GLY A 564 24.54 -18.49 -3.75
CA GLY A 564 25.95 -18.13 -4.00
C GLY A 564 26.77 -19.25 -4.65
N THR A 565 26.14 -20.39 -4.97
CA THR A 565 26.76 -21.51 -5.71
C THR A 565 26.36 -21.44 -7.18
N PRO A 566 27.07 -22.11 -8.11
CA PRO A 566 26.65 -22.19 -9.51
C PRO A 566 25.19 -22.66 -9.65
N LEU A 567 24.48 -22.11 -10.64
CA LEU A 567 23.15 -22.57 -11.01
C LEU A 567 23.13 -24.08 -11.24
N LYS A 568 21.96 -24.68 -11.09
CA LYS A 568 21.78 -26.10 -11.32
C LYS A 568 21.49 -26.36 -12.80
N TYR A 569 22.00 -27.47 -13.31
CA TYR A 569 21.80 -27.91 -14.69
C TYR A 569 21.42 -29.39 -14.73
N ARG A 570 20.52 -29.77 -15.64
CA ARG A 570 20.15 -31.16 -15.91
C ARG A 570 19.78 -31.34 -17.37
N LEU A 571 20.40 -32.31 -18.03
CA LEU A 571 19.96 -32.89 -19.30
C LEU A 571 19.24 -34.20 -18.98
N GLY A 572 17.97 -34.33 -19.38
CA GLY A 572 17.21 -35.56 -19.16
C GLY A 572 15.72 -35.33 -18.85
N PRO A 573 15.04 -36.35 -18.30
CA PRO A 573 13.61 -36.28 -18.05
C PRO A 573 13.27 -35.16 -17.05
N CYS A 574 12.21 -34.43 -17.39
CA CYS A 574 11.65 -33.33 -16.62
C CYS A 574 10.14 -33.50 -16.52
N GLU A 575 9.59 -33.24 -15.34
CA GLU A 575 8.15 -33.08 -15.16
C GLU A 575 7.78 -31.61 -15.38
N VAL A 576 6.94 -31.33 -16.38
CA VAL A 576 6.57 -29.97 -16.76
C VAL A 576 5.06 -29.77 -16.69
N PRO A 577 4.56 -28.66 -16.11
CA PRO A 577 3.15 -28.33 -16.19
C PRO A 577 2.85 -27.77 -17.58
N ILE A 578 2.03 -28.48 -18.35
CA ILE A 578 1.45 -28.03 -19.61
C ILE A 578 0.05 -27.52 -19.33
N VAL A 579 -0.29 -26.36 -19.91
CA VAL A 579 -1.64 -25.83 -19.85
C VAL A 579 -2.42 -26.39 -21.05
N THR A 580 -3.56 -27.02 -20.81
CA THR A 580 -4.44 -27.57 -21.82
C THR A 580 -5.80 -26.88 -21.73
N CYS A 581 -6.30 -26.40 -22.87
CA CYS A 581 -7.67 -25.90 -22.99
C CYS A 581 -8.60 -27.09 -23.25
N SER A 582 -9.38 -27.46 -22.25
CA SER A 582 -10.21 -28.67 -22.30
C SER A 582 -11.68 -28.32 -22.19
N LEU A 583 -12.52 -29.06 -22.93
CA LEU A 583 -13.97 -28.98 -22.81
C LEU A 583 -14.37 -29.48 -21.41
N ILE A 584 -15.18 -28.70 -20.69
CA ILE A 584 -15.72 -29.12 -19.41
C ILE A 584 -16.77 -30.21 -19.68
N SER A 585 -16.43 -31.46 -19.39
CA SER A 585 -17.42 -32.54 -19.36
C SER A 585 -18.43 -32.26 -18.24
N ARG A 586 -19.73 -32.28 -18.57
CA ARG A 586 -20.82 -32.00 -17.63
C ARG A 586 -20.94 -33.04 -16.51
N GLU A 587 -20.22 -34.17 -16.60
CA GLU A 587 -20.36 -35.30 -15.66
C GLU A 587 -19.33 -35.33 -14.52
N ASP A 588 -18.20 -34.59 -14.58
CA ASP A 588 -17.06 -34.76 -13.65
C ASP A 588 -16.72 -33.55 -12.76
N GLY A 589 -17.65 -32.62 -12.54
CA GLY A 589 -17.41 -31.50 -11.63
C GLY A 589 -17.68 -31.83 -10.15
N PRO A 590 -16.74 -31.64 -9.20
CA PRO A 590 -17.09 -31.62 -7.78
C PRO A 590 -18.01 -30.41 -7.53
N MET A 591 -19.15 -30.65 -6.86
CA MET A 591 -20.05 -29.62 -6.34
C MET A 591 -19.24 -28.62 -5.48
N THR A 592 -18.79 -27.54 -6.09
CA THR A 592 -18.41 -26.34 -5.34
C THR A 592 -19.61 -25.40 -5.37
N THR A 593 -20.15 -25.22 -4.17
CA THR A 593 -21.34 -24.45 -3.84
C THR A 593 -21.17 -22.99 -4.27
N THR A 594 -21.86 -22.58 -5.35
CA THR A 594 -22.41 -21.22 -5.52
C THR A 594 -23.25 -21.01 -6.78
N SER A 595 -23.30 -21.95 -7.72
CA SER A 595 -24.36 -21.91 -8.75
C SER A 595 -25.64 -22.56 -8.21
N PRO A 596 -26.81 -21.89 -8.26
CA PRO A 596 -28.08 -22.52 -7.94
C PRO A 596 -28.25 -23.73 -8.88
N ALA A 597 -28.35 -24.91 -8.28
CA ALA A 597 -28.69 -26.13 -9.00
C ALA A 597 -30.12 -25.98 -9.55
N GLY A 598 -30.23 -25.82 -10.87
CA GLY A 598 -31.51 -25.92 -11.57
C GLY A 598 -31.78 -24.78 -12.54
N ASP A 599 -31.00 -24.68 -13.63
CA ASP A 599 -31.44 -24.02 -14.88
C ASP A 599 -30.48 -24.25 -16.08
N ALA A 600 -29.87 -25.45 -16.18
CA ALA A 600 -29.02 -25.76 -17.33
C ALA A 600 -29.85 -26.39 -18.47
N SER A 601 -30.25 -25.58 -19.44
CA SER A 601 -30.90 -26.04 -20.68
C SER A 601 -29.96 -26.94 -21.52
N PRO A 602 -30.45 -28.02 -22.15
CA PRO A 602 -29.66 -28.87 -23.05
C PRO A 602 -29.05 -28.10 -24.24
N ASN A 603 -29.55 -26.91 -24.56
CA ASN A 603 -29.03 -26.02 -25.61
C ASN A 603 -27.94 -25.04 -25.13
N SER A 604 -27.36 -25.25 -23.94
CA SER A 604 -26.28 -24.38 -23.45
C SER A 604 -24.99 -24.67 -24.24
N PRO A 605 -24.28 -23.63 -24.71
CA PRO A 605 -23.07 -23.77 -25.54
C PRO A 605 -21.92 -24.50 -24.82
N PRO A 606 -20.94 -25.04 -25.57
CA PRO A 606 -19.76 -25.67 -24.99
C PRO A 606 -18.98 -24.69 -24.10
N GLU A 607 -18.50 -25.19 -22.95
CA GLU A 607 -17.72 -24.43 -21.97
C GLU A 607 -16.30 -25.00 -21.88
N TYR A 608 -15.28 -24.15 -22.05
CA TYR A 608 -13.87 -24.54 -21.96
C TYR A 608 -13.21 -24.01 -20.68
N ASP A 609 -12.30 -24.81 -20.12
CA ASP A 609 -11.43 -24.45 -18.99
C ASP A 609 -9.95 -24.70 -19.31
N PHE A 610 -9.06 -24.01 -18.62
CA PHE A 610 -7.61 -24.16 -18.75
C PHE A 610 -7.11 -25.03 -17.59
N ILE A 611 -6.87 -26.30 -17.89
CA ILE A 611 -6.37 -27.28 -16.92
C ILE A 611 -4.85 -27.32 -17.03
N ARG A 612 -4.16 -27.56 -15.91
CA ARG A 612 -2.72 -27.80 -15.90
C ARG A 612 -2.47 -29.28 -15.67
N GLU A 613 -1.76 -29.90 -16.60
CA GLU A 613 -1.39 -31.32 -16.55
C GLU A 613 0.12 -31.43 -16.48
N ASN A 614 0.63 -32.34 -15.66
CA ASN A 614 2.06 -32.60 -15.59
C ASN A 614 2.44 -33.63 -16.65
N HIS A 615 3.39 -33.29 -17.50
CA HIS A 615 3.93 -34.18 -18.53
C HIS A 615 5.39 -34.48 -18.25
N HIS A 616 5.79 -35.73 -18.51
CA HIS A 616 7.20 -36.09 -18.58
C HIS A 616 7.71 -35.87 -19.99
N LEU A 617 8.76 -35.05 -20.12
CA LEU A 617 9.45 -34.84 -21.39
C LEU A 617 10.96 -34.76 -21.19
N GLU A 618 11.71 -35.00 -22.25
CA GLU A 618 13.16 -34.81 -22.26
C GLU A 618 13.46 -33.31 -22.43
N ALA A 619 14.33 -32.76 -21.59
CA ALA A 619 14.67 -31.34 -21.60
C ALA A 619 16.09 -31.05 -21.14
N VAL A 620 16.60 -29.91 -21.59
CA VAL A 620 17.69 -29.19 -20.93
C VAL A 620 17.09 -28.24 -19.93
N GLN A 621 17.53 -28.32 -18.68
CA GLN A 621 16.96 -27.61 -17.55
C GLN A 621 18.04 -26.80 -16.86
N VAL A 622 17.75 -25.53 -16.55
CA VAL A 622 18.58 -24.70 -15.68
C VAL A 622 17.69 -24.09 -14.60
N TRP A 623 18.13 -24.13 -13.34
CA TRP A 623 17.37 -23.55 -12.24
C TRP A 623 18.22 -22.93 -11.13
N SER A 624 17.59 -21.99 -10.44
CA SER A 624 18.00 -21.44 -9.15
C SER A 624 17.16 -22.07 -8.05
N VAL A 625 17.75 -22.24 -6.86
CA VAL A 625 17.06 -22.80 -5.68
C VAL A 625 16.07 -21.83 -5.03
N GLY A 626 15.92 -20.64 -5.59
CA GLY A 626 14.93 -19.67 -5.18
C GLY A 626 15.12 -19.05 -3.79
N PRO A 627 14.18 -18.17 -3.38
CA PRO A 627 14.27 -17.43 -2.12
C PRO A 627 14.37 -18.26 -0.84
N ASN A 628 13.90 -19.51 -0.82
CA ASN A 628 13.97 -20.38 0.35
C ASN A 628 15.38 -20.99 0.55
N GLY A 629 16.25 -20.91 -0.47
CA GLY A 629 17.63 -21.39 -0.45
C GLY A 629 17.77 -22.93 -0.48
N ARG A 630 16.70 -23.66 -0.80
CA ARG A 630 16.62 -25.12 -0.78
C ARG A 630 16.24 -25.62 -2.17
N ASP A 631 17.04 -26.53 -2.69
CA ASP A 631 16.73 -27.23 -3.92
C ASP A 631 15.57 -28.21 -3.66
N ASP A 632 14.38 -27.86 -4.12
CA ASP A 632 13.17 -28.66 -3.92
C ASP A 632 12.91 -29.65 -5.08
N ASP A 633 13.86 -29.72 -6.03
CA ASP A 633 13.86 -30.53 -7.25
C ASP A 633 12.51 -30.49 -8.01
N GLY A 634 11.84 -29.33 -7.98
CA GLY A 634 10.49 -29.20 -8.50
C GLY A 634 10.32 -28.01 -9.42
N MET A 635 9.72 -28.23 -10.60
CA MET A 635 9.00 -27.14 -11.25
C MET A 635 7.75 -26.85 -10.43
N ILE A 636 7.42 -25.57 -10.22
CA ILE A 636 6.25 -25.15 -9.44
C ILE A 636 4.99 -25.85 -10.01
N SER A 637 4.58 -26.96 -9.41
CA SER A 637 3.33 -27.63 -9.71
C SER A 637 2.23 -26.92 -8.93
N TRP A 638 1.23 -26.43 -9.67
CA TRP A 638 -0.04 -26.04 -9.06
C TRP A 638 -0.92 -27.30 -8.96
N PRO A 639 -1.73 -27.47 -7.90
CA PRO A 639 -1.89 -26.57 -6.75
C PRO A 639 -0.84 -26.80 -5.67
N LYS A 640 -0.65 -25.80 -4.79
CA LYS A 640 0.17 -25.87 -3.57
C LYS A 640 -0.19 -27.10 -2.70
N TYR A 641 0.32 -28.27 -3.03
CA TYR A 641 0.23 -29.47 -2.19
C TYR A 641 1.49 -29.59 -1.33
N ASP A 642 1.46 -28.79 -0.27
CA ASP A 642 2.04 -28.98 1.07
C ASP A 642 2.36 -27.57 1.62
N PRO A 643 1.50 -26.98 2.47
CA PRO A 643 1.80 -25.67 3.08
C PRO A 643 3.09 -25.66 3.92
N LYS A 644 3.73 -26.82 4.17
CA LYS A 644 5.01 -26.94 4.86
C LYS A 644 6.25 -26.98 3.93
N ARG A 645 6.08 -27.21 2.62
CA ARG A 645 7.14 -27.17 1.60
C ARG A 645 6.73 -26.21 0.47
N ASN A 646 6.98 -24.91 0.67
CA ASN A 646 6.85 -23.93 -0.40
C ASN A 646 8.00 -24.13 -1.41
N LYS A 647 7.76 -24.93 -2.45
CA LYS A 647 8.64 -25.00 -3.63
C LYS A 647 8.72 -23.62 -4.27
N ASP A 648 9.91 -23.04 -4.32
CA ASP A 648 10.14 -21.73 -4.95
C ASP A 648 11.34 -21.68 -5.90
N ASP A 649 11.85 -22.86 -6.30
CA ASP A 649 12.80 -23.03 -7.39
C ASP A 649 12.35 -22.25 -8.64
N ILE A 650 13.29 -21.53 -9.25
CA ILE A 650 13.06 -20.78 -10.49
C ILE A 650 13.70 -21.59 -11.60
N ARG A 651 12.89 -22.16 -12.50
CA ARG A 651 13.36 -23.08 -13.55
C ARG A 651 12.85 -22.69 -14.93
N TYR A 652 13.74 -22.71 -15.92
CA TYR A 652 13.39 -22.71 -17.35
C TYR A 652 13.95 -23.93 -18.05
N ILE A 653 13.35 -24.27 -19.18
CA ILE A 653 13.67 -25.48 -19.95
C ILE A 653 13.73 -25.21 -21.44
N ILE A 654 14.59 -25.94 -22.14
CA ILE A 654 14.50 -26.17 -23.59
C ILE A 654 14.02 -27.61 -23.78
N ARG A 655 12.90 -27.81 -24.45
CA ARG A 655 12.34 -29.14 -24.73
C ARG A 655 13.18 -29.83 -25.81
N LEU A 656 13.46 -31.11 -25.61
CA LEU A 656 14.05 -31.99 -26.62
C LEU A 656 12.89 -32.68 -27.33
N GLU A 657 12.80 -32.48 -28.64
CA GLU A 657 11.81 -33.15 -29.50
C GLU A 657 12.11 -34.65 -29.65
#